data_AF-A0A3P7M6X0-F1
#
_entry.id   AF-A0A3P7M6X0-F1
#
_cell.length_a   1.000
_cell.length_b   1.000
_cell.length_c   1.000
_cell.angle_alpha   90.00
_cell.angle_beta   90.00
_cell.angle_gamma   90.00
#
_symmetry.space_group_name_H-M   'P 1'
#
loop_
_entity.id
_entity.type
_entity.pdbx_description
1 polymer ?
#
loop_
_entity_poly.entity_id
_entity_poly.type
_entity_poly.pdbx_seq_one_letter_code
_entity_poly.pdbx_strand_id
1 'polypeptide(L)'
;MSKQGHKTRANLPAGGFLAIGRDIPSTSDANRTKPHVHKRELPQLSSSVLKKPRLDFSGKILSSSSSACSVKRTEVDESRWRNFCAEIQVIPKQLLASLESAKEKQKPQKAVRLICAAIREIIDHRKERGGWAEEPVICSALLLFVKMNSSFLSPHEELVEVLCSLLSTNFPTSSPGSAMASLLLCKVLMGTTDWNWRLVETFIDDSLHERQWADRPSVDGLVVNIMTAFGTRIPQESMYIACDLTYPERYRTMDAINRFAKVIDREQKIDTFVMQMRDICERKGESAPRNLLKTMCVCSGNGSVRLLAARKMDSWLLNGKLQRYAMELLLWIASNIGRNDLTEEDSETLSALLKLRALKSKQINVLFNVALKEILNNDKEMICAVAKLLLSNEFSANRFPYNMTMIHSLFLFDNRSVSKVIAREIVQMLAAKEEYLRISRTFLREFVRSLLRMDFDFSLFTSHLFSAATEDFSTFATPAFFFKSLIDFCIMLPFLSITPTVREASQHRRSANGSLTQTHVDTLQKFYADLRSFFEICVCFFRKHYEFCTDNRLFVYSYYRVLYLAPIFFGYLKEFYSLVAYHIWMIQAEYYASVDQWPSEGDVMQYVRIISDVPISEQLLCTILDAGSDPLVPIDAADTVDVIENLTRRALLSSTLTG
;
A
#
# COMPACT_ATOMS: atom_id res chain seq x y z
N MET A 1 -26.22 55.55 -8.66
CA MET A 1 -25.80 56.93 -8.37
C MET A 1 -24.34 56.94 -7.96
N SER A 2 -23.57 57.82 -8.58
CA SER A 2 -22.11 57.95 -8.58
C SER A 2 -21.46 58.12 -7.20
N LYS A 3 -20.25 57.55 -6.99
CA LYS A 3 -19.10 58.26 -6.42
C LYS A 3 -17.78 57.72 -6.99
N GLN A 4 -17.05 58.62 -7.68
CA GLN A 4 -15.66 58.52 -8.12
C GLN A 4 -14.67 58.74 -6.96
N GLY A 5 -13.42 58.29 -7.14
CA GLY A 5 -12.27 58.74 -6.36
C GLY A 5 -10.93 58.15 -6.84
N HIS A 6 -10.16 58.97 -7.58
CA HIS A 6 -8.84 58.71 -8.19
C HIS A 6 -7.70 58.29 -7.25
N LYS A 7 -6.68 57.58 -7.80
CA LYS A 7 -5.31 58.11 -8.03
C LYS A 7 -4.39 57.15 -8.82
N THR A 8 -3.50 57.76 -9.60
CA THR A 8 -2.63 57.18 -10.63
C THR A 8 -1.16 57.50 -10.32
N ARG A 9 -0.23 56.75 -10.97
CA ARG A 9 1.24 56.95 -11.18
C ARG A 9 2.17 56.52 -10.03
N ALA A 10 3.36 55.93 -10.26
CA ALA A 10 4.11 55.50 -11.45
C ALA A 10 5.31 54.64 -10.97
N ASN A 11 5.88 53.78 -11.84
CA ASN A 11 7.32 53.64 -12.10
C ASN A 11 7.59 52.47 -13.09
N LEU A 12 8.29 52.79 -14.18
CA LEU A 12 9.03 51.91 -15.11
C LEU A 12 10.52 52.32 -15.00
N PRO A 13 11.48 51.70 -15.71
CA PRO A 13 11.82 50.28 -15.88
C PRO A 13 13.35 50.03 -15.72
N ALA A 14 13.83 48.78 -15.79
CA ALA A 14 15.20 48.48 -16.27
C ALA A 14 15.39 46.99 -16.62
N GLY A 15 15.99 46.72 -17.79
CA GLY A 15 16.73 45.47 -18.03
C GLY A 15 16.24 44.58 -19.17
N GLY A 16 16.19 45.10 -20.39
CA GLY A 16 16.22 44.27 -21.61
C GLY A 16 17.65 44.12 -22.12
N PHE A 17 18.02 42.92 -22.59
CA PHE A 17 19.12 42.72 -23.53
C PHE A 17 18.57 42.10 -24.81
N LEU A 18 18.77 42.80 -25.92
CA LEU A 18 18.46 42.39 -27.28
C LEU A 18 19.54 41.45 -27.85
N ALA A 19 19.11 40.49 -28.67
CA ALA A 19 19.94 39.84 -29.68
C ALA A 19 19.75 40.55 -31.03
N ILE A 20 20.83 40.82 -31.76
CA ILE A 20 20.82 41.35 -33.13
C ILE A 20 21.74 40.51 -34.03
N GLY A 21 21.23 40.22 -35.23
CA GLY A 21 22.00 39.89 -36.44
C GLY A 21 21.48 38.64 -37.17
N ARG A 22 21.26 38.61 -38.49
CA ARG A 22 21.15 39.62 -39.57
C ARG A 22 20.60 38.87 -40.81
N ASP A 23 19.67 39.47 -41.56
CA ASP A 23 19.17 39.05 -42.89
C ASP A 23 20.25 39.17 -44.00
N ILE A 24 20.33 38.34 -45.09
CA ILE A 24 19.69 38.43 -46.46
C ILE A 24 20.69 37.79 -47.50
N PRO A 25 20.39 37.38 -48.78
CA PRO A 25 19.19 36.83 -49.43
C PRO A 25 19.50 35.72 -50.51
N SER A 26 18.52 35.51 -51.39
CA SER A 26 18.17 34.50 -52.42
C SER A 26 18.87 34.48 -53.81
N THR A 27 18.43 33.48 -54.63
CA THR A 27 18.41 33.30 -56.13
C THR A 27 19.60 32.51 -56.73
N SER A 28 19.49 31.60 -57.71
CA SER A 28 18.55 31.42 -58.84
C SER A 28 18.59 29.99 -59.47
N ASP A 29 17.48 29.64 -60.15
CA ASP A 29 17.26 28.85 -61.39
C ASP A 29 17.81 27.42 -61.62
N ALA A 30 16.90 26.44 -61.83
CA ALA A 30 16.53 25.95 -63.18
C ALA A 30 15.64 24.66 -63.14
N ASN A 31 14.44 24.76 -63.75
CA ASN A 31 13.75 23.85 -64.70
C ASN A 31 13.81 22.30 -64.50
N ARG A 32 12.79 21.45 -64.73
CA ARG A 32 11.40 21.48 -65.28
C ARG A 32 11.01 19.98 -65.31
N THR A 33 9.86 19.50 -64.82
CA THR A 33 8.70 19.05 -65.66
C THR A 33 7.59 18.41 -64.78
N LYS A 34 6.34 18.71 -65.16
CA LYS A 34 5.01 18.31 -64.61
C LYS A 34 4.51 16.98 -65.26
N PRO A 35 3.28 16.39 -65.03
CA PRO A 35 2.06 17.00 -64.46
C PRO A 35 1.01 16.14 -63.67
N HIS A 36 0.08 16.89 -63.04
CA HIS A 36 -1.38 16.70 -62.79
C HIS A 36 -1.92 15.40 -62.12
N VAL A 37 -2.87 15.45 -61.17
CA VAL A 37 -4.26 15.99 -61.28
C VAL A 37 -4.80 16.47 -59.91
N HIS A 38 -5.68 17.48 -59.97
CA HIS A 38 -6.40 18.15 -58.89
C HIS A 38 -7.47 17.30 -58.15
N LYS A 39 -7.62 17.52 -56.84
CA LYS A 39 -8.87 18.08 -56.27
C LYS A 39 -8.63 18.70 -54.89
N ARG A 40 -9.34 19.80 -54.65
CA ARG A 40 -9.24 20.77 -53.55
C ARG A 40 -10.39 20.51 -52.59
N GLU A 41 -10.14 20.44 -51.28
CA GLU A 41 -11.02 20.94 -50.21
C GLU A 41 -10.34 20.85 -48.82
N LEU A 42 -10.73 21.76 -47.91
CA LEU A 42 -10.04 22.27 -46.71
C LEU A 42 -10.04 21.33 -45.47
N PRO A 43 -9.26 21.63 -44.41
CA PRO A 43 -8.68 20.63 -43.51
C PRO A 43 -9.55 20.29 -42.29
N GLN A 44 -9.58 19.00 -41.95
CA GLN A 44 -9.97 18.51 -40.63
C GLN A 44 -8.74 18.03 -39.86
N LEU A 45 -8.59 18.53 -38.64
CA LEU A 45 -7.54 18.24 -37.68
C LEU A 45 -7.62 16.77 -37.22
N SER A 46 -6.63 15.96 -37.59
CA SER A 46 -6.43 14.62 -37.07
C SER A 46 -5.41 14.60 -35.92
N SER A 47 -5.85 14.01 -34.82
CA SER A 47 -5.12 13.51 -33.65
C SER A 47 -3.69 13.01 -33.92
N SER A 48 -2.71 13.55 -33.18
CA SER A 48 -1.35 13.02 -33.11
C SER A 48 -1.24 11.89 -32.08
N VAL A 49 -0.94 10.70 -32.60
CA VAL A 49 -0.54 9.50 -31.86
C VAL A 49 0.85 9.70 -31.27
N LEU A 50 0.97 9.68 -29.95
CA LEU A 50 2.26 9.63 -29.26
C LEU A 50 2.84 8.20 -29.34
N LYS A 51 4.00 8.08 -29.99
CA LYS A 51 4.77 6.84 -30.12
C LYS A 51 5.17 6.30 -28.73
N LYS A 52 4.81 5.05 -28.43
CA LYS A 52 5.39 4.25 -27.34
C LYS A 52 6.89 4.06 -27.57
N PRO A 53 7.78 4.27 -26.58
CA PRO A 53 9.11 3.68 -26.62
C PRO A 53 9.03 2.23 -26.12
N ARG A 54 9.29 1.26 -27.01
CA ARG A 54 9.71 -0.08 -26.60
C ARG A 54 11.22 -0.01 -26.31
N LEU A 55 11.62 -0.40 -25.10
CA LEU A 55 13.03 -0.56 -24.72
C LEU A 55 13.34 -2.05 -24.70
N ASP A 56 14.09 -2.52 -25.70
CA ASP A 56 14.77 -3.82 -25.68
C ASP A 56 16.12 -3.67 -24.98
N PHE A 57 16.41 -4.55 -24.01
CA PHE A 57 17.75 -4.71 -23.47
C PHE A 57 18.08 -6.19 -23.30
N SER A 58 18.64 -6.78 -24.36
CA SER A 58 19.50 -7.96 -24.24
C SER A 58 20.88 -7.51 -23.72
N GLY A 59 21.41 -8.27 -22.78
CA GLY A 59 22.49 -7.85 -21.88
C GLY A 59 23.81 -7.49 -22.56
N LYS A 60 24.45 -6.43 -22.02
CA LYS A 60 25.91 -6.26 -21.97
C LYS A 60 26.25 -5.52 -20.68
N ILE A 61 27.13 -6.11 -19.88
CA ILE A 61 27.71 -5.53 -18.67
C ILE A 61 28.56 -4.34 -19.12
N LEU A 62 28.13 -3.12 -18.79
CA LEU A 62 28.99 -1.93 -18.85
C LEU A 62 29.34 -1.50 -17.43
N SER A 63 30.65 -1.40 -17.19
CA SER A 63 31.30 -0.88 -15.98
C SER A 63 30.78 0.52 -15.64
N SER A 64 30.03 0.64 -14.55
CA SER A 64 29.57 1.92 -14.03
C SER A 64 30.67 2.61 -13.23
N SER A 65 30.89 3.90 -13.51
CA SER A 65 31.69 4.81 -12.70
C SER A 65 31.18 4.86 -11.25
N SER A 66 32.09 4.62 -10.30
CA SER A 66 31.85 4.60 -8.86
C SER A 66 31.43 5.98 -8.35
N SER A 67 30.16 6.09 -7.95
CA SER A 67 29.70 7.22 -7.15
C SER A 67 30.15 6.98 -5.71
N ALA A 68 31.40 7.33 -5.39
CA ALA A 68 32.01 7.03 -4.09
C ALA A 68 31.13 7.60 -2.95
N CYS A 69 30.68 6.72 -2.07
CA CYS A 69 29.95 7.07 -0.86
C CYS A 69 30.92 7.75 0.11
N SER A 70 30.67 9.01 0.48
CA SER A 70 31.52 9.79 1.40
C SER A 70 31.33 9.41 2.88
N VAL A 71 30.93 8.16 3.14
CA VAL A 71 30.78 7.62 4.50
C VAL A 71 32.15 7.13 4.93
N LYS A 72 32.59 7.52 6.14
CA LYS A 72 33.84 6.99 6.70
C LYS A 72 33.60 5.52 7.03
N ARG A 73 34.47 4.64 6.53
CA ARG A 73 34.46 3.23 6.92
C ARG A 73 34.71 3.13 8.42
N THR A 74 34.00 2.22 9.07
CA THR A 74 34.18 1.96 10.50
C THR A 74 35.59 1.42 10.74
N GLU A 75 36.35 2.04 11.65
CA GLU A 75 37.63 1.48 12.08
C GLU A 75 37.39 0.20 12.86
N VAL A 76 38.15 -0.83 12.52
CA VAL A 76 37.97 -2.18 13.03
C VAL A 76 39.12 -2.49 13.97
N ASP A 77 38.81 -2.95 15.17
CA ASP A 77 39.83 -3.48 16.06
C ASP A 77 40.36 -4.83 15.52
N GLU A 78 41.60 -4.82 15.07
CA GLU A 78 42.32 -5.99 14.56
C GLU A 78 43.28 -6.59 15.61
N SER A 79 43.33 -6.04 16.81
CA SER A 79 44.34 -6.38 17.83
C SER A 79 44.32 -7.86 18.21
N ARG A 80 43.13 -8.45 18.38
CA ARG A 80 42.96 -9.84 18.82
C ARG A 80 43.62 -10.83 17.85
N TRP A 81 43.19 -10.87 16.59
CA TRP A 81 43.73 -11.81 15.61
C TRP A 81 45.19 -11.49 15.24
N ARG A 82 45.60 -10.22 15.26
CA ARG A 82 47.00 -9.82 15.03
C ARG A 82 47.92 -10.31 16.15
N ASN A 83 47.51 -10.16 17.41
CA ASN A 83 48.25 -10.67 18.57
C ASN A 83 48.33 -12.20 18.53
N PHE A 84 47.27 -12.87 18.10
CA PHE A 84 47.22 -14.34 17.99
C PHE A 84 48.29 -14.90 17.04
N CYS A 85 48.67 -14.17 15.99
CA CYS A 85 49.67 -14.58 15.01
C CYS A 85 50.97 -13.74 15.04
N ALA A 86 51.18 -12.90 16.06
CA ALA A 86 52.24 -11.91 16.10
C ALA A 86 53.64 -12.50 15.85
N GLU A 87 53.97 -13.58 16.56
CA GLU A 87 55.30 -14.23 16.56
C GLU A 87 55.57 -15.12 15.34
N ILE A 88 54.59 -15.31 14.45
CA ILE A 88 54.70 -16.21 13.31
C ILE A 88 55.21 -15.43 12.09
N GLN A 89 56.29 -15.91 11.49
CA GLN A 89 56.77 -15.47 10.19
C GLN A 89 56.43 -16.51 9.12
N VAL A 90 55.95 -16.05 7.97
CA VAL A 90 55.51 -16.91 6.87
C VAL A 90 56.55 -16.88 5.75
N ILE A 91 57.01 -18.06 5.35
CA ILE A 91 57.82 -18.24 4.14
C ILE A 91 56.88 -18.73 3.04
N PRO A 92 56.54 -17.93 2.01
CA PRO A 92 55.45 -18.22 1.09
C PRO A 92 55.53 -19.58 0.40
N LYS A 93 56.74 -19.98 -0.04
CA LYS A 93 56.97 -21.26 -0.72
C LYS A 93 56.87 -22.49 0.20
N GLN A 94 56.98 -22.31 1.52
CA GLN A 94 56.94 -23.39 2.52
C GLN A 94 55.61 -23.44 3.29
N LEU A 95 54.68 -22.50 3.02
CA LEU A 95 53.43 -22.37 3.75
C LEU A 95 52.59 -23.65 3.68
N LEU A 96 52.38 -24.21 2.48
CA LEU A 96 51.55 -25.41 2.30
C LEU A 96 52.12 -26.61 3.09
N ALA A 97 53.42 -26.88 2.95
CA ALA A 97 54.09 -27.95 3.68
C ALA A 97 54.01 -27.75 5.21
N SER A 98 54.08 -26.50 5.68
CA SER A 98 53.95 -26.17 7.10
C SER A 98 52.53 -26.42 7.63
N LEU A 99 51.51 -26.11 6.82
CA LEU A 99 50.10 -26.38 7.13
C LEU A 99 49.80 -27.89 7.13
N GLU A 100 50.31 -28.62 6.14
CA GLU A 100 50.20 -30.08 6.07
C GLU A 100 50.87 -30.76 7.26
N SER A 101 52.09 -30.33 7.64
CA SER A 101 52.75 -30.85 8.84
C SER A 101 51.97 -30.54 10.12
N ALA A 102 51.31 -29.38 10.20
CA ALA A 102 50.45 -29.06 11.35
C ALA A 102 49.20 -29.95 11.40
N LYS A 103 48.61 -30.29 10.24
CA LYS A 103 47.50 -31.23 10.12
C LYS A 103 47.92 -32.65 10.52
N GLU A 104 49.02 -33.17 9.97
CA GLU A 104 49.55 -34.50 10.30
C GLU A 104 49.80 -34.66 11.80
N LYS A 105 50.31 -33.60 12.44
CA LYS A 105 50.56 -33.55 13.87
C LYS A 105 49.30 -33.24 14.70
N GLN A 106 48.12 -33.12 14.09
CA GLN A 106 46.85 -32.78 14.73
C GLN A 106 46.90 -31.50 15.57
N LYS A 107 47.55 -30.45 15.05
CA LYS A 107 47.71 -29.15 15.72
C LYS A 107 46.88 -28.05 15.04
N PRO A 108 45.53 -28.01 15.22
CA PRO A 108 44.65 -27.07 14.53
C PRO A 108 44.97 -25.61 14.86
N GLN A 109 45.25 -25.28 16.12
CA GLN A 109 45.62 -23.92 16.53
C GLN A 109 46.89 -23.43 15.82
N LYS A 110 47.89 -24.30 15.61
CA LYS A 110 49.10 -23.95 14.86
C LYS A 110 48.78 -23.68 13.39
N ALA A 111 47.92 -24.49 12.77
CA ALA A 111 47.48 -24.26 11.40
C ALA A 111 46.72 -22.93 11.27
N VAL A 112 45.81 -22.61 12.19
CA VAL A 112 45.09 -21.32 12.18
C VAL A 112 46.04 -20.14 12.38
N ARG A 113 47.00 -20.21 13.30
CA ARG A 113 48.01 -19.14 13.46
C ARG A 113 48.82 -18.89 12.18
N LEU A 114 49.19 -19.97 11.46
CA LEU A 114 49.87 -19.87 10.17
C LEU A 114 48.99 -19.21 9.10
N ILE A 115 47.69 -19.56 9.05
CA ILE A 115 46.73 -18.94 8.13
C ILE A 115 46.54 -17.45 8.44
N CYS A 116 46.33 -17.10 9.71
CA CYS A 116 46.21 -15.71 10.16
C CYS A 116 47.48 -14.90 9.83
N ALA A 117 48.66 -15.46 10.08
CA ALA A 117 49.92 -14.81 9.73
C ALA A 117 50.06 -14.62 8.20
N ALA A 118 49.69 -15.62 7.40
CA ALA A 118 49.76 -15.51 5.95
C ALA A 118 48.81 -14.43 5.40
N ILE A 119 47.60 -14.33 5.96
CA ILE A 119 46.65 -13.28 5.62
C ILE A 119 47.15 -11.92 6.09
N ARG A 120 47.79 -11.84 7.26
CA ARG A 120 48.47 -10.62 7.74
C ARG A 120 49.46 -10.09 6.72
N GLU A 121 50.38 -10.96 6.24
CA GLU A 121 51.38 -10.57 5.23
C GLU A 121 50.71 -10.06 3.95
N ILE A 122 49.62 -10.70 3.50
CA ILE A 122 48.82 -10.19 2.37
C ILE A 122 48.32 -8.78 2.69
N ILE A 123 47.58 -8.58 3.78
CA ILE A 123 46.96 -7.29 4.11
C ILE A 123 48.03 -6.19 4.23
N ASP A 124 49.12 -6.46 4.94
CA ASP A 124 50.14 -5.47 5.25
C ASP A 124 50.96 -5.11 3.98
N HIS A 125 51.35 -6.09 3.15
CA HIS A 125 51.97 -5.79 1.85
C HIS A 125 51.06 -5.00 0.91
N ARG A 126 49.74 -5.25 0.94
CA ARG A 126 48.79 -4.47 0.14
C ARG A 126 48.70 -3.03 0.62
N LYS A 127 48.71 -2.79 1.94
CA LYS A 127 48.70 -1.44 2.53
C LYS A 127 49.99 -0.67 2.21
N GLU A 128 51.14 -1.34 2.28
CA GLU A 128 52.46 -0.68 2.14
C GLU A 128 52.93 -0.53 0.69
N ARG A 129 52.72 -1.54 -0.16
CA ARG A 129 53.39 -1.66 -1.48
C ARG A 129 52.42 -1.80 -2.66
N GLY A 130 51.12 -1.87 -2.42
CA GLY A 130 50.07 -1.93 -3.45
C GLY A 130 49.98 -3.25 -4.24
N GLY A 131 51.01 -4.12 -4.18
CA GLY A 131 51.04 -5.43 -4.81
C GLY A 131 52.17 -6.30 -4.28
N TRP A 132 51.99 -7.63 -4.36
CA TRP A 132 52.97 -8.58 -3.84
C TRP A 132 53.12 -9.77 -4.79
N ALA A 133 54.36 -10.01 -5.27
CA ALA A 133 54.64 -11.06 -6.25
C ALA A 133 54.38 -12.47 -5.71
N GLU A 134 54.47 -12.68 -4.40
CA GLU A 134 54.24 -13.97 -3.76
C GLU A 134 52.76 -14.16 -3.32
N GLU A 135 51.89 -13.15 -3.54
CA GLU A 135 50.45 -13.21 -3.26
C GLU A 135 49.78 -14.44 -3.88
N PRO A 136 50.00 -14.78 -5.17
CA PRO A 136 49.36 -15.95 -5.77
C PRO A 136 49.78 -17.27 -5.14
N VAL A 137 51.03 -17.38 -4.68
CA VAL A 137 51.58 -18.59 -4.05
C VAL A 137 50.90 -18.84 -2.71
N ILE A 138 50.80 -17.81 -1.87
CA ILE A 138 50.09 -17.91 -0.60
C ILE A 138 48.61 -18.16 -0.82
N CYS A 139 47.97 -17.42 -1.73
CA CYS A 139 46.55 -17.62 -1.99
C CYS A 139 46.24 -19.06 -2.41
N SER A 140 47.08 -19.63 -3.27
CA SER A 140 46.94 -21.03 -3.71
C SER A 140 47.12 -22.02 -2.55
N ALA A 141 48.15 -21.82 -1.70
CA ALA A 141 48.39 -22.66 -0.53
C ALA A 141 47.22 -22.63 0.46
N LEU A 142 46.70 -21.43 0.77
CA LEU A 142 45.55 -21.25 1.66
C LEU A 142 44.29 -21.89 1.09
N LEU A 143 43.98 -21.65 -0.19
CA LEU A 143 42.77 -22.15 -0.82
C LEU A 143 42.76 -23.68 -0.94
N LEU A 144 43.89 -24.30 -1.29
CA LEU A 144 44.04 -25.76 -1.32
C LEU A 144 43.85 -26.36 0.07
N PHE A 145 44.57 -25.83 1.08
CA PHE A 145 44.55 -26.39 2.42
C PHE A 145 43.18 -26.25 3.08
N VAL A 146 42.57 -25.06 3.06
CA VAL A 146 41.26 -24.82 3.70
C VAL A 146 40.15 -25.61 3.00
N LYS A 147 40.18 -25.72 1.67
CA LYS A 147 39.17 -26.49 0.92
C LYS A 147 39.12 -27.95 1.34
N MET A 148 40.28 -28.55 1.60
CA MET A 148 40.39 -29.97 1.97
C MET A 148 40.20 -30.21 3.47
N ASN A 149 40.36 -29.18 4.31
CA ASN A 149 40.51 -29.33 5.77
C ASN A 149 39.63 -28.39 6.60
N SER A 150 38.50 -27.93 6.08
CA SER A 150 37.67 -26.92 6.77
C SER A 150 37.16 -27.37 8.15
N SER A 151 36.80 -28.65 8.30
CA SER A 151 36.36 -29.22 9.58
C SER A 151 37.45 -29.20 10.66
N PHE A 152 38.72 -29.35 10.27
CA PHE A 152 39.87 -29.28 11.17
C PHE A 152 40.13 -27.87 11.72
N LEU A 153 39.64 -26.84 11.03
CA LEU A 153 39.86 -25.43 11.38
C LEU A 153 38.73 -24.81 12.21
N SER A 154 37.64 -25.55 12.42
CA SER A 154 36.30 -25.00 12.64
C SER A 154 35.96 -24.37 14.02
N PRO A 155 36.78 -24.37 15.09
CA PRO A 155 36.40 -23.68 16.33
C PRO A 155 37.06 -22.30 16.53
N HIS A 156 37.90 -21.82 15.62
CA HIS A 156 38.73 -20.63 15.88
C HIS A 156 38.09 -19.33 15.37
N GLU A 157 37.69 -18.45 16.28
CA GLU A 157 37.10 -17.14 15.96
C GLU A 157 38.08 -16.20 15.24
N GLU A 158 39.37 -16.27 15.60
CA GLU A 158 40.43 -15.44 14.99
C GLU A 158 40.55 -15.68 13.48
N LEU A 159 40.21 -16.88 13.02
CA LEU A 159 40.16 -17.21 11.59
C LEU A 159 39.04 -16.45 10.87
N VAL A 160 37.87 -16.33 11.50
CA VAL A 160 36.74 -15.58 10.93
C VAL A 160 37.05 -14.08 10.92
N GLU A 161 37.59 -13.56 12.03
CA GLU A 161 37.99 -12.16 12.15
C GLU A 161 39.01 -11.75 11.07
N VAL A 162 40.08 -12.55 10.88
CA VAL A 162 41.12 -12.22 9.89
C VAL A 162 40.59 -12.30 8.45
N LEU A 163 39.69 -13.24 8.14
CA LEU A 163 39.04 -13.34 6.84
C LEU A 163 38.09 -12.16 6.59
N CYS A 164 37.38 -11.68 7.62
CA CYS A 164 36.59 -10.45 7.56
C CYS A 164 37.47 -9.22 7.32
N SER A 165 38.62 -9.09 8.00
CA SER A 165 39.62 -8.03 7.74
C SER A 165 40.15 -8.07 6.31
N LEU A 166 40.39 -9.28 5.77
CA LEU A 166 40.78 -9.46 4.38
C LEU A 166 39.69 -8.99 3.41
N LEU A 167 38.41 -9.27 3.67
CA LEU A 167 37.29 -8.77 2.87
C LEU A 167 37.16 -7.24 2.91
N SER A 168 37.45 -6.60 4.04
CA SER A 168 37.45 -5.14 4.19
C SER A 168 38.65 -4.46 3.53
N THR A 169 39.66 -5.22 3.09
CA THR A 169 40.85 -4.69 2.42
C THR A 169 40.53 -4.34 0.96
N ASN A 170 40.93 -3.14 0.52
CA ASN A 170 40.69 -2.68 -0.84
C ASN A 170 41.59 -3.39 -1.86
N PHE A 171 41.13 -4.51 -2.37
CA PHE A 171 41.76 -5.21 -3.49
C PHE A 171 41.24 -4.71 -4.84
N PRO A 172 42.11 -4.52 -5.85
CA PRO A 172 41.69 -4.49 -7.24
C PRO A 172 40.94 -5.77 -7.60
N THR A 173 39.98 -5.68 -8.51
CA THR A 173 39.21 -6.85 -8.98
C THR A 173 40.08 -7.96 -9.58
N SER A 174 41.30 -7.63 -10.03
CA SER A 174 42.29 -8.57 -10.57
C SER A 174 43.11 -9.31 -9.51
N SER A 175 43.08 -8.89 -8.24
CA SER A 175 43.87 -9.54 -7.19
C SER A 175 43.28 -10.91 -6.81
N PRO A 176 44.09 -11.98 -6.77
CA PRO A 176 43.66 -13.29 -6.28
C PRO A 176 43.10 -13.24 -4.85
N GLY A 177 43.66 -12.37 -3.99
CA GLY A 177 43.21 -12.16 -2.61
C GLY A 177 41.75 -11.73 -2.54
N SER A 178 41.30 -10.90 -3.49
CA SER A 178 39.91 -10.42 -3.55
C SER A 178 38.90 -11.56 -3.68
N ALA A 179 39.17 -12.54 -4.55
CA ALA A 179 38.27 -13.69 -4.76
C ALA A 179 38.44 -14.77 -3.68
N MET A 180 39.68 -14.98 -3.24
CA MET A 180 40.03 -15.99 -2.24
C MET A 180 39.31 -15.74 -0.91
N ALA A 181 39.29 -14.52 -0.40
CA ALA A 181 38.74 -14.20 0.91
C ALA A 181 37.29 -14.71 1.08
N SER A 182 36.44 -14.39 0.11
CA SER A 182 35.04 -14.81 0.05
C SER A 182 34.89 -16.34 0.01
N LEU A 183 35.72 -17.02 -0.80
CA LEU A 183 35.67 -18.48 -0.97
C LEU A 183 36.13 -19.21 0.29
N LEU A 184 37.22 -18.75 0.91
CA LEU A 184 37.72 -19.30 2.17
C LEU A 184 36.68 -19.14 3.27
N LEU A 185 36.10 -17.93 3.39
CA LEU A 185 35.11 -17.64 4.40
C LEU A 185 33.86 -18.52 4.26
N CYS A 186 33.32 -18.63 3.03
CA CYS A 186 32.21 -19.55 2.77
C CYS A 186 32.57 -20.99 3.14
N LYS A 187 33.79 -21.44 2.80
CA LYS A 187 34.20 -22.83 3.08
C LYS A 187 34.38 -23.11 4.57
N VAL A 188 34.88 -22.14 5.34
CA VAL A 188 35.04 -22.24 6.80
C VAL A 188 33.68 -22.22 7.50
N LEU A 189 32.76 -21.34 7.07
CA LEU A 189 31.52 -21.06 7.80
C LEU A 189 30.33 -21.93 7.43
N MET A 190 30.22 -22.41 6.19
CA MET A 190 28.97 -23.08 5.75
C MET A 190 28.67 -24.38 6.51
N GLY A 191 29.69 -25.01 7.12
CA GLY A 191 29.53 -26.18 7.99
C GLY A 191 29.26 -25.87 9.46
N THR A 192 29.31 -24.61 9.90
CA THR A 192 29.13 -24.21 11.30
C THR A 192 27.71 -23.74 11.58
N THR A 193 27.27 -23.90 12.83
CA THR A 193 25.94 -23.50 13.29
C THR A 193 25.86 -22.04 13.66
N ASP A 194 26.88 -21.53 14.34
CA ASP A 194 26.90 -20.21 14.96
C ASP A 194 27.95 -19.34 14.29
N TRP A 195 27.53 -18.19 13.78
CA TRP A 195 28.38 -17.27 13.03
C TRP A 195 28.68 -16.02 13.84
N ASN A 196 29.91 -15.53 13.73
CA ASN A 196 30.36 -14.33 14.43
C ASN A 196 29.66 -13.08 13.84
N TRP A 197 29.16 -12.20 14.70
CA TRP A 197 28.50 -10.93 14.32
C TRP A 197 29.36 -10.05 13.41
N ARG A 198 30.68 -10.17 13.50
CA ARG A 198 31.65 -9.50 12.64
C ARG A 198 31.33 -9.64 11.15
N LEU A 199 30.72 -10.76 10.74
CA LEU A 199 30.28 -10.99 9.37
C LEU A 199 29.20 -10.01 8.91
N VAL A 200 28.27 -9.68 9.79
CA VAL A 200 27.20 -8.72 9.51
C VAL A 200 27.80 -7.32 9.40
N GLU A 201 28.73 -6.95 10.29
CA GLU A 201 29.44 -5.66 10.21
C GLU A 201 30.22 -5.50 8.90
N THR A 202 31.01 -6.52 8.53
CA THR A 202 31.77 -6.53 7.27
C THR A 202 30.84 -6.51 6.05
N PHE A 203 29.69 -7.17 6.11
CA PHE A 203 28.68 -7.09 5.05
C PHE A 203 28.05 -5.71 4.96
N ILE A 204 27.64 -5.11 6.07
CA ILE A 204 27.03 -3.77 6.05
C ILE A 204 28.02 -2.74 5.51
N ASP A 205 29.27 -2.77 5.94
CA ASP A 205 30.33 -1.90 5.41
C ASP A 205 30.50 -2.08 3.90
N ASP A 206 30.70 -3.29 3.37
CA ASP A 206 30.84 -3.50 1.92
C ASP A 206 29.57 -3.10 1.16
N SER A 207 28.40 -3.47 1.70
CA SER A 207 27.11 -3.29 1.05
C SER A 207 26.70 -1.82 0.87
N LEU A 208 27.11 -0.94 1.81
CA LEU A 208 26.84 0.49 1.77
C LEU A 208 27.85 1.28 0.93
N HIS A 209 29.05 0.71 0.69
CA HIS A 209 30.13 1.36 -0.04
C HIS A 209 30.27 0.82 -1.47
N GLU A 210 31.28 -0.01 -1.74
CA GLU A 210 31.69 -0.39 -3.10
C GLU A 210 31.10 -1.73 -3.58
N ARG A 211 30.45 -2.50 -2.68
CA ARG A 211 29.87 -3.84 -2.98
C ARG A 211 30.86 -4.77 -3.68
N GLN A 212 32.09 -4.82 -3.19
CA GLN A 212 33.18 -5.58 -3.80
C GLN A 212 32.92 -7.09 -3.75
N TRP A 213 32.30 -7.57 -2.67
CA TRP A 213 32.06 -8.99 -2.48
C TRP A 213 30.59 -9.33 -2.26
N ALA A 214 29.77 -8.43 -1.70
CA ALA A 214 28.36 -8.68 -1.37
C ALA A 214 27.51 -9.12 -2.58
N ASP A 215 27.83 -8.66 -3.79
CA ASP A 215 27.09 -8.95 -5.02
C ASP A 215 27.69 -10.16 -5.80
N ARG A 216 28.72 -10.84 -5.28
CA ARG A 216 29.36 -11.97 -5.98
C ARG A 216 28.55 -13.26 -5.84
N PRO A 217 28.35 -14.04 -6.93
CA PRO A 217 27.63 -15.31 -6.86
C PRO A 217 28.26 -16.34 -5.89
N SER A 218 29.58 -16.29 -5.72
CA SER A 218 30.30 -17.21 -4.83
C SER A 218 29.96 -17.07 -3.34
N VAL A 219 29.31 -15.97 -2.94
CA VAL A 219 28.89 -15.70 -1.55
C VAL A 219 27.38 -15.73 -1.36
N ASP A 220 26.62 -16.23 -2.33
CA ASP A 220 25.15 -16.19 -2.27
C ASP A 220 24.60 -16.87 -1.00
N GLY A 221 25.10 -18.05 -0.65
CA GLY A 221 24.72 -18.74 0.60
C GLY A 221 25.15 -18.01 1.86
N LEU A 222 26.26 -17.27 1.82
CA LEU A 222 26.70 -16.44 2.94
C LEU A 222 25.72 -15.28 3.16
N VAL A 223 25.39 -14.54 2.09
CA VAL A 223 24.51 -13.38 2.21
C VAL A 223 23.07 -13.78 2.56
N VAL A 224 22.54 -14.86 2.00
CA VAL A 224 21.22 -15.39 2.36
C VAL A 224 21.15 -15.72 3.87
N ASN A 225 22.22 -16.29 4.43
CA ASN A 225 22.30 -16.52 5.88
C ASN A 225 22.51 -15.22 6.67
N ILE A 226 23.28 -14.25 6.18
CA ILE A 226 23.44 -12.93 6.83
C ILE A 226 22.10 -12.21 6.98
N MET A 227 21.22 -12.31 5.99
CA MET A 227 19.89 -11.69 6.06
C MET A 227 19.04 -12.19 7.25
N THR A 228 19.29 -13.41 7.72
CA THR A 228 18.59 -13.94 8.90
C THR A 228 18.90 -13.17 10.18
N ALA A 229 20.04 -12.47 10.23
CA ALA A 229 20.39 -11.58 11.34
C ALA A 229 19.36 -10.46 11.54
N PHE A 230 18.75 -9.99 10.44
CA PHE A 230 17.74 -8.93 10.44
C PHE A 230 16.31 -9.47 10.49
N GLY A 231 16.13 -10.78 10.42
CA GLY A 231 14.80 -11.39 10.30
C GLY A 231 14.10 -11.02 8.98
N THR A 232 14.84 -10.77 7.91
CA THR A 232 14.25 -10.36 6.63
C THR A 232 13.68 -11.55 5.86
N ARG A 233 12.41 -11.45 5.45
CA ARG A 233 11.76 -12.35 4.50
C ARG A 233 12.01 -11.88 3.07
N ILE A 234 12.39 -12.82 2.21
CA ILE A 234 12.61 -12.57 0.78
C ILE A 234 11.25 -12.53 0.05
N PRO A 235 10.98 -11.53 -0.81
CA PRO A 235 9.77 -11.52 -1.61
C PRO A 235 9.70 -12.71 -2.57
N GLN A 236 8.48 -13.16 -2.86
CA GLN A 236 8.28 -14.26 -3.79
C GLN A 236 8.61 -13.87 -5.24
N GLU A 237 9.06 -14.85 -6.03
CA GLU A 237 9.38 -14.65 -7.46
C GLU A 237 8.17 -14.15 -8.26
N SER A 238 6.96 -14.61 -7.90
CA SER A 238 5.70 -14.16 -8.51
C SER A 238 5.49 -12.64 -8.43
N MET A 239 5.91 -12.01 -7.33
CA MET A 239 5.80 -10.56 -7.14
C MET A 239 6.71 -9.80 -8.13
N TYR A 240 7.92 -10.31 -8.36
CA TYR A 240 8.85 -9.73 -9.33
C TYR A 240 8.31 -9.86 -10.76
N ILE A 241 7.82 -11.04 -11.12
CA ILE A 241 7.23 -11.31 -12.44
C ILE A 241 6.03 -10.38 -12.69
N ALA A 242 5.13 -10.24 -11.70
CA ALA A 242 3.96 -9.36 -11.81
C ALA A 242 4.31 -7.87 -12.01
N CYS A 243 5.54 -7.48 -11.70
CA CYS A 243 6.04 -6.11 -11.82
C CYS A 243 7.02 -5.91 -12.98
N ASP A 244 7.18 -6.90 -13.86
CA ASP A 244 8.18 -6.93 -14.94
C ASP A 244 9.62 -6.72 -14.42
N LEU A 245 9.92 -7.23 -13.22
CA LEU A 245 11.25 -7.19 -12.60
C LEU A 245 11.95 -8.54 -12.72
N THR A 246 13.29 -8.50 -12.81
CA THR A 246 14.11 -9.72 -12.84
C THR A 246 14.31 -10.23 -11.42
N TYR A 247 13.87 -11.46 -11.15
CA TYR A 247 14.11 -12.10 -9.86
C TYR A 247 15.60 -12.46 -9.69
N PRO A 248 16.25 -12.12 -8.57
CA PRO A 248 17.65 -12.45 -8.36
C PRO A 248 17.89 -13.95 -8.14
N GLU A 249 18.76 -14.58 -8.94
CA GLU A 249 19.04 -16.03 -8.90
C GLU A 249 19.42 -16.56 -7.52
N ARG A 250 20.14 -15.75 -6.74
CA ARG A 250 20.65 -16.14 -5.42
C ARG A 250 19.57 -16.59 -4.42
N TYR A 251 18.33 -16.19 -4.66
CA TYR A 251 17.20 -16.53 -3.78
C TYR A 251 16.43 -17.78 -4.22
N ARG A 252 16.73 -18.37 -5.39
CA ARG A 252 16.02 -19.58 -5.88
C ARG A 252 16.51 -20.88 -5.28
N THR A 253 17.79 -20.96 -4.93
CA THR A 253 18.49 -22.23 -4.69
C THR A 253 18.96 -22.43 -3.26
N MET A 254 18.80 -21.42 -2.40
CA MET A 254 19.46 -21.37 -1.10
C MET A 254 18.42 -21.30 0.03
N ASP A 255 18.36 -22.34 0.85
CA ASP A 255 17.61 -22.30 2.11
C ASP A 255 18.37 -21.47 3.14
N ALA A 256 17.70 -20.48 3.73
CA ALA A 256 18.27 -19.63 4.76
C ALA A 256 18.30 -20.37 6.11
N ILE A 257 19.49 -20.48 6.71
CA ILE A 257 19.67 -21.03 8.06
C ILE A 257 20.04 -19.88 8.99
N ASN A 258 19.31 -19.73 10.10
CA ASN A 258 19.63 -18.71 11.08
C ASN A 258 20.93 -19.06 11.83
N ARG A 259 22.02 -18.37 11.49
CA ARG A 259 23.35 -18.56 12.09
C ARG A 259 23.65 -17.57 13.22
N PHE A 260 22.73 -16.67 13.52
CA PHE A 260 22.93 -15.55 14.46
C PHE A 260 21.99 -15.64 15.67
N ALA A 261 21.39 -16.81 15.91
CA ALA A 261 20.45 -17.03 17.01
C ALA A 261 21.06 -16.81 18.40
N LYS A 262 22.37 -17.08 18.57
CA LYS A 262 23.10 -16.93 19.85
C LYS A 262 23.74 -15.55 20.06
N VAL A 263 23.56 -14.60 19.12
CA VAL A 263 24.18 -13.28 19.24
C VAL A 263 23.46 -12.46 20.31
N ILE A 264 24.21 -12.05 21.34
CA ILE A 264 23.76 -11.14 22.40
C ILE A 264 23.73 -9.70 21.86
N ASP A 265 22.79 -8.89 22.35
CA ASP A 265 22.58 -7.47 21.99
C ASP A 265 22.37 -7.23 20.48
N ARG A 266 21.77 -8.22 19.81
CA ARG A 266 21.54 -8.17 18.35
C ARG A 266 20.76 -6.92 17.92
N GLU A 267 19.75 -6.52 18.69
CA GLU A 267 18.90 -5.37 18.38
C GLU A 267 19.70 -4.05 18.46
N GLN A 268 20.45 -3.82 19.54
CA GLN A 268 21.30 -2.63 19.71
C GLN A 268 22.35 -2.51 18.59
N LYS A 269 22.91 -3.65 18.15
CA LYS A 269 23.85 -3.69 17.03
C LYS A 269 23.18 -3.35 15.71
N ILE A 270 21.94 -3.80 15.48
CA ILE A 270 21.14 -3.42 14.30
C ILE A 270 20.83 -1.93 14.34
N ASP A 271 20.49 -1.36 15.50
CA ASP A 271 20.20 0.07 15.65
C ASP A 271 21.37 0.95 15.20
N THR A 272 22.60 0.51 15.47
CA THR A 272 23.81 1.19 14.99
C THR A 272 23.83 1.26 13.45
N PHE A 273 23.46 0.17 12.75
CA PHE A 273 23.36 0.16 11.29
C PHE A 273 22.20 1.04 10.79
N VAL A 274 21.07 1.03 11.50
CA VAL A 274 19.92 1.90 11.19
C VAL A 274 20.32 3.37 11.26
N MET A 275 21.05 3.76 12.31
CA MET A 275 21.57 5.13 12.45
C MET A 275 22.51 5.50 11.30
N GLN A 276 23.43 4.62 10.91
CA GLN A 276 24.28 4.86 9.75
C GLN A 276 23.49 5.06 8.45
N MET A 277 22.46 4.23 8.21
CA MET A 277 21.58 4.38 7.03
C MET A 277 20.79 5.69 7.07
N ARG A 278 20.30 6.09 8.25
CA ARG A 278 19.61 7.37 8.47
C ARG A 278 20.51 8.55 8.12
N ASP A 279 21.75 8.55 8.60
CA ASP A 279 22.73 9.60 8.30
C ASP A 279 23.02 9.71 6.79
N ILE A 280 23.01 8.59 6.06
CA ILE A 280 23.17 8.59 4.60
C ILE A 280 21.94 9.22 3.93
N CYS A 281 20.74 8.83 4.35
CA CYS A 281 19.47 9.37 3.87
C CYS A 281 19.35 10.89 4.09
N GLU A 282 19.80 11.39 5.24
CA GLU A 282 19.74 12.80 5.60
C GLU A 282 20.76 13.64 4.82
N ARG A 283 22.01 13.17 4.71
CA ARG A 283 23.07 13.89 3.97
C ARG A 283 22.86 13.93 2.46
N LYS A 284 22.31 12.87 1.87
CA LYS A 284 22.17 12.75 0.41
C LYS A 284 20.78 13.10 -0.11
N GLY A 285 19.76 13.16 0.74
CA GLY A 285 18.39 13.51 0.35
C GLY A 285 17.88 12.64 -0.81
N GLU A 286 17.59 13.28 -1.95
CA GLU A 286 17.08 12.62 -3.17
C GLU A 286 18.17 11.90 -4.00
N SER A 287 19.45 12.14 -3.67
CA SER A 287 20.63 11.57 -4.35
C SER A 287 21.23 10.37 -3.60
N ALA A 288 20.40 9.65 -2.85
CA ALA A 288 20.81 8.46 -2.11
C ALA A 288 21.56 7.46 -3.04
N PRO A 289 22.64 6.83 -2.57
CA PRO A 289 23.37 5.87 -3.40
C PRO A 289 22.52 4.62 -3.63
N ARG A 290 22.60 4.04 -4.84
CA ARG A 290 21.90 2.78 -5.19
C ARG A 290 22.18 1.65 -4.21
N ASN A 291 23.40 1.64 -3.68
CA ASN A 291 23.89 0.62 -2.75
C ASN A 291 23.14 0.67 -1.40
N LEU A 292 22.71 1.85 -0.96
CA LEU A 292 21.85 2.00 0.22
C LEU A 292 20.54 1.25 0.03
N LEU A 293 19.82 1.47 -1.08
CA LEU A 293 18.53 0.83 -1.32
C LEU A 293 18.66 -0.70 -1.37
N LYS A 294 19.71 -1.21 -2.03
CA LYS A 294 20.02 -2.65 -2.03
C LYS A 294 20.31 -3.19 -0.62
N THR A 295 20.99 -2.42 0.23
CA THR A 295 21.28 -2.83 1.62
C THR A 295 20.00 -2.81 2.46
N MET A 296 19.15 -1.81 2.27
CA MET A 296 17.86 -1.72 2.95
C MET A 296 16.95 -2.90 2.61
N CYS A 297 17.01 -3.47 1.40
CA CYS A 297 16.29 -4.72 1.08
C CYS A 297 16.67 -5.84 2.07
N VAL A 298 17.98 -6.09 2.23
CA VAL A 298 18.51 -7.11 3.16
C VAL A 298 18.16 -6.82 4.62
N CYS A 299 17.98 -5.55 4.99
CA CYS A 299 17.67 -5.12 6.35
C CYS A 299 16.17 -4.86 6.59
N SER A 300 15.30 -5.15 5.62
CA SER A 300 13.86 -4.83 5.67
C SER A 300 13.09 -5.60 6.74
N GLY A 301 13.68 -6.61 7.38
CA GLY A 301 13.11 -7.25 8.57
C GLY A 301 13.02 -6.33 9.79
N ASN A 302 13.84 -5.27 9.85
CA ASN A 302 13.77 -4.24 10.89
C ASN A 302 12.76 -3.12 10.52
N GLY A 303 11.84 -2.78 11.43
CA GLY A 303 10.77 -1.80 11.18
C GLY A 303 11.28 -0.38 10.95
N SER A 304 12.29 0.05 11.70
CA SER A 304 12.96 1.33 11.52
C SER A 304 13.55 1.51 10.11
N VAL A 305 14.12 0.46 9.51
CA VAL A 305 14.58 0.49 8.11
C VAL A 305 13.40 0.64 7.15
N ARG A 306 12.31 -0.11 7.35
CA ARG A 306 11.10 0.01 6.52
C ARG A 306 10.52 1.42 6.57
N LEU A 307 10.40 2.00 7.76
CA LEU A 307 9.90 3.35 7.98
C LEU A 307 10.79 4.41 7.33
N LEU A 308 12.11 4.30 7.50
CA LEU A 308 13.08 5.20 6.87
C LEU A 308 12.94 5.16 5.33
N ALA A 309 12.82 3.97 4.75
CA ALA A 309 12.63 3.80 3.32
C ALA A 309 11.28 4.37 2.84
N ALA A 310 10.18 4.04 3.53
CA ALA A 310 8.84 4.48 3.14
C ALA A 310 8.72 6.01 3.09
N ARG A 311 9.34 6.73 4.05
CA ARG A 311 9.39 8.20 4.08
C ARG A 311 10.13 8.81 2.89
N LYS A 312 11.03 8.08 2.23
CA LYS A 312 11.79 8.52 1.04
C LYS A 312 11.31 7.88 -0.27
N MET A 313 10.41 6.91 -0.18
CA MET A 313 10.01 6.05 -1.28
C MET A 313 9.46 6.85 -2.48
N ASP A 314 8.69 7.91 -2.23
CA ASP A 314 8.12 8.74 -3.28
C ASP A 314 9.20 9.38 -4.18
N SER A 315 10.22 10.00 -3.57
CA SER A 315 11.30 10.64 -4.33
C SER A 315 12.19 9.62 -5.03
N TRP A 316 12.45 8.46 -4.42
CA TRP A 316 13.25 7.40 -5.02
C TRP A 316 12.55 6.73 -6.21
N LEU A 317 11.23 6.53 -6.14
CA LEU A 317 10.44 5.98 -7.24
C LEU A 317 10.32 6.94 -8.44
N LEU A 318 10.36 8.25 -8.18
CA LEU A 318 10.36 9.29 -9.23
C LEU A 318 11.74 9.52 -9.83
N ASN A 319 12.81 9.11 -9.15
CA ASN A 319 14.19 9.26 -9.62
C ASN A 319 14.56 8.11 -10.58
N GLY A 320 14.66 8.39 -11.88
CA GLY A 320 14.97 7.37 -12.90
C GLY A 320 16.28 6.59 -12.69
N LYS A 321 17.25 7.10 -11.91
CA LYS A 321 18.50 6.38 -11.58
C LYS A 321 18.33 5.38 -10.43
N LEU A 322 17.33 5.58 -9.58
CA LEU A 322 17.04 4.78 -8.38
C LEU A 322 15.77 3.95 -8.53
N GLN A 323 14.88 4.32 -9.44
CA GLN A 323 13.53 3.76 -9.58
C GLN A 323 13.52 2.25 -9.51
N ARG A 324 14.32 1.54 -10.32
CA ARG A 324 14.35 0.06 -10.29
C ARG A 324 14.68 -0.49 -8.90
N TYR A 325 15.66 0.07 -8.20
CA TYR A 325 16.05 -0.36 -6.85
C TYR A 325 14.99 -0.02 -5.80
N ALA A 326 14.29 1.12 -5.97
CA ALA A 326 13.18 1.51 -5.11
C ALA A 326 11.96 0.60 -5.32
N MET A 327 11.72 0.19 -6.57
CA MET A 327 10.67 -0.77 -6.89
C MET A 327 10.94 -2.11 -6.21
N GLU A 328 12.17 -2.62 -6.30
CA GLU A 328 12.57 -3.83 -5.59
C GLU A 328 12.39 -3.63 -4.08
N LEU A 329 12.95 -2.57 -3.48
CA LEU A 329 12.83 -2.28 -2.04
C LEU A 329 11.38 -2.23 -1.55
N LEU A 330 10.43 -1.71 -2.35
CA LEU A 330 9.01 -1.71 -1.99
C LEU A 330 8.45 -3.13 -1.82
N LEU A 331 8.85 -4.09 -2.67
CA LEU A 331 8.46 -5.49 -2.53
C LEU A 331 9.02 -6.10 -1.23
N TRP A 332 10.26 -5.74 -0.87
CA TRP A 332 10.90 -6.18 0.37
C TRP A 332 10.20 -5.62 1.61
N ILE A 333 9.85 -4.34 1.60
CA ILE A 333 9.06 -3.72 2.66
C ILE A 333 7.71 -4.44 2.81
N ALA A 334 6.98 -4.62 1.70
CA ALA A 334 5.68 -5.29 1.70
C ALA A 334 5.72 -6.71 2.28
N SER A 335 6.77 -7.47 1.97
CA SER A 335 6.95 -8.85 2.45
C SER A 335 7.31 -8.94 3.95
N ASN A 336 7.59 -7.81 4.61
CA ASN A 336 8.09 -7.76 5.99
C ASN A 336 7.23 -6.91 6.95
N ILE A 337 6.22 -6.18 6.48
CA ILE A 337 5.27 -5.46 7.33
C ILE A 337 4.33 -6.45 8.03
N GLY A 338 4.09 -6.29 9.34
CA GLY A 338 3.07 -7.05 10.08
C GLY A 338 3.36 -8.54 10.18
N ARG A 339 4.64 -8.92 10.31
CA ARG A 339 5.08 -10.33 10.31
C ARG A 339 4.57 -11.14 11.52
N ASN A 340 4.47 -10.51 12.69
CA ASN A 340 3.96 -11.13 13.91
C ASN A 340 2.77 -10.32 14.40
N ASP A 341 3.05 -9.07 14.78
CA ASP A 341 2.08 -8.07 15.19
C ASP A 341 2.35 -6.78 14.41
N LEU A 342 1.31 -5.94 14.25
CA LEU A 342 1.46 -4.64 13.65
C LEU A 342 2.14 -3.68 14.64
N THR A 343 3.42 -3.38 14.42
CA THR A 343 4.18 -2.43 15.26
C THR A 343 3.81 -0.98 14.94
N GLU A 344 4.17 -0.05 15.83
CA GLU A 344 4.01 1.40 15.59
C GLU A 344 4.77 1.84 14.33
N GLU A 345 6.00 1.32 14.14
CA GLU A 345 6.80 1.56 12.94
C GLU A 345 6.12 1.05 11.66
N ASP A 346 5.43 -0.10 11.72
CA ASP A 346 4.67 -0.63 10.60
C ASP A 346 3.45 0.25 10.27
N SER A 347 2.73 0.73 11.30
CA SER A 347 1.61 1.66 11.13
C SER A 347 2.05 2.97 10.46
N GLU A 348 3.17 3.54 10.89
CA GLU A 348 3.75 4.72 10.24
C GLU A 348 4.24 4.44 8.82
N THR A 349 4.85 3.27 8.60
CA THR A 349 5.31 2.82 7.28
C THR A 349 4.13 2.75 6.32
N LEU A 350 3.00 2.13 6.72
CA LEU A 350 1.77 2.09 5.95
C LEU A 350 1.23 3.49 5.68
N SER A 351 1.16 4.35 6.69
CA SER A 351 0.69 5.74 6.53
C SER A 351 1.50 6.51 5.48
N ALA A 352 2.82 6.30 5.42
CA ALA A 352 3.67 6.89 4.39
C ALA A 352 3.44 6.28 2.99
N LEU A 353 3.33 4.95 2.89
CA LEU A 353 3.12 4.25 1.62
C LEU A 353 1.75 4.53 0.99
N LEU A 354 0.71 4.70 1.80
CA LEU A 354 -0.65 5.05 1.33
C LEU A 354 -0.76 6.51 0.85
N LYS A 355 0.32 7.30 0.93
CA LYS A 355 0.40 8.71 0.50
C LYS A 355 1.42 8.94 -0.62
N LEU A 356 1.74 7.91 -1.40
CA LEU A 356 2.70 7.99 -2.51
C LEU A 356 2.13 8.71 -3.75
N ARG A 357 2.74 9.82 -4.16
CA ARG A 357 2.33 10.62 -5.33
C ARG A 357 2.86 10.00 -6.62
N ALA A 358 3.86 9.15 -6.52
CA ALA A 358 4.45 8.38 -7.62
C ALA A 358 3.45 7.41 -8.30
N LEU A 359 2.31 7.12 -7.67
CA LEU A 359 1.24 6.25 -8.19
C LEU A 359 0.58 6.77 -9.49
N LYS A 360 0.93 7.97 -9.93
CA LYS A 360 0.60 8.49 -11.27
C LYS A 360 1.17 7.65 -12.41
N SER A 361 2.30 6.99 -12.18
CA SER A 361 2.93 6.10 -13.17
C SER A 361 2.20 4.77 -13.17
N LYS A 362 1.75 4.32 -14.35
CA LYS A 362 1.09 3.02 -14.51
C LYS A 362 1.94 1.87 -13.96
N GLN A 363 3.25 1.89 -14.20
CA GLN A 363 4.17 0.84 -13.73
C GLN A 363 4.28 0.83 -12.19
N ILE A 364 4.39 2.02 -11.58
CA ILE A 364 4.48 2.14 -10.11
C ILE A 364 3.14 1.78 -9.46
N ASN A 365 2.02 2.10 -10.12
CA ASN A 365 0.69 1.72 -9.66
C ASN A 365 0.51 0.19 -9.68
N VAL A 366 0.94 -0.50 -10.74
CA VAL A 366 0.95 -1.98 -10.79
C VAL A 366 1.80 -2.56 -9.66
N LEU A 367 3.03 -2.07 -9.51
CA LEU A 367 3.92 -2.48 -8.41
C LEU A 367 3.25 -2.30 -7.04
N PHE A 368 2.65 -1.14 -6.80
CA PHE A 368 2.02 -0.82 -5.53
C PHE A 368 0.83 -1.74 -5.24
N ASN A 369 0.02 -2.10 -6.23
CA ASN A 369 -1.06 -3.06 -6.03
C ASN A 369 -0.54 -4.47 -5.70
N VAL A 370 0.58 -4.90 -6.29
CA VAL A 370 1.24 -6.17 -5.93
C VAL A 370 1.75 -6.11 -4.48
N ALA A 371 2.41 -5.02 -4.10
CA ALA A 371 2.90 -4.80 -2.74
C ALA A 371 1.76 -4.72 -1.71
N LEU A 372 0.69 -3.98 -2.02
CA LEU A 372 -0.49 -3.86 -1.17
C LEU A 372 -1.16 -5.22 -0.98
N LYS A 373 -1.29 -6.03 -2.03
CA LYS A 373 -1.84 -7.38 -1.92
C LYS A 373 -1.00 -8.27 -1.01
N GLU A 374 0.34 -8.20 -1.10
CA GLU A 374 1.22 -8.95 -0.18
C GLU A 374 1.02 -8.52 1.28
N ILE A 375 0.95 -7.20 1.53
CA ILE A 375 0.68 -6.66 2.87
C ILE A 375 -0.64 -7.22 3.42
N LEU A 376 -1.72 -7.16 2.63
CA LEU A 376 -3.06 -7.62 3.04
C LEU A 376 -3.14 -9.13 3.27
N ASN A 377 -2.23 -9.92 2.69
CA ASN A 377 -2.19 -11.37 2.89
C ASN A 377 -1.57 -11.78 4.23
N ASN A 378 -0.86 -10.90 4.94
CA ASN A 378 -0.13 -11.27 6.15
C ASN A 378 -1.07 -11.56 7.34
N ASP A 379 -2.06 -10.70 7.58
CA ASP A 379 -3.03 -10.89 8.67
C ASP A 379 -4.38 -10.20 8.40
N LYS A 380 -5.45 -10.72 9.02
CA LYS A 380 -6.81 -10.17 8.94
C LYS A 380 -6.91 -8.77 9.55
N GLU A 381 -6.13 -8.45 10.57
CA GLU A 381 -6.12 -7.09 11.15
C GLU A 381 -5.51 -6.06 10.21
N MET A 382 -4.70 -6.50 9.23
CA MET A 382 -4.08 -5.60 8.25
C MET A 382 -5.13 -4.88 7.39
N ILE A 383 -6.22 -5.56 7.02
CA ILE A 383 -7.33 -4.95 6.29
C ILE A 383 -7.93 -3.81 7.11
N CYS A 384 -8.14 -4.04 8.41
CA CYS A 384 -8.66 -3.04 9.33
C CYS A 384 -7.72 -1.83 9.43
N ALA A 385 -6.42 -2.07 9.65
CA ALA A 385 -5.43 -1.00 9.76
C ALA A 385 -5.34 -0.15 8.48
N VAL A 386 -5.24 -0.79 7.30
CA VAL A 386 -5.16 -0.09 6.01
C VAL A 386 -6.45 0.67 5.71
N ALA A 387 -7.62 0.07 5.94
CA ALA A 387 -8.90 0.73 5.73
C ALA A 387 -9.04 1.99 6.61
N LYS A 388 -8.70 1.90 7.90
CA LYS A 388 -8.72 3.05 8.82
C LYS A 388 -7.81 4.18 8.35
N LEU A 389 -6.59 3.87 7.92
CA LEU A 389 -5.65 4.88 7.40
C LEU A 389 -6.17 5.56 6.13
N LEU A 390 -6.74 4.79 5.19
CA LEU A 390 -7.32 5.33 3.96
C LEU A 390 -8.54 6.23 4.25
N LEU A 391 -9.41 5.81 5.17
CA LEU A 391 -10.57 6.60 5.58
C LEU A 391 -10.16 7.89 6.30
N SER A 392 -9.20 7.82 7.22
CA SER A 392 -8.62 8.99 7.87
C SER A 392 -8.06 10.00 6.84
N ASN A 393 -7.38 9.51 5.80
CA ASN A 393 -6.88 10.36 4.72
C ASN A 393 -8.02 11.00 3.90
N GLU A 394 -9.12 10.27 3.67
CA GLU A 394 -10.28 10.77 2.91
C GLU A 394 -11.05 11.85 3.66
N PHE A 395 -11.18 11.70 4.98
CA PHE A 395 -11.83 12.68 5.85
C PHE A 395 -10.92 13.86 6.21
N SER A 396 -9.63 13.81 5.84
CA SER A 396 -8.71 14.92 6.02
C SER A 396 -8.94 16.04 5.00
N ALA A 397 -8.54 17.27 5.34
CA ALA A 397 -8.61 18.40 4.42
C ALA A 397 -7.69 18.23 3.18
N ASN A 398 -6.61 17.45 3.32
CA ASN A 398 -5.60 17.24 2.28
C ASN A 398 -5.73 15.84 1.68
N ARG A 399 -6.83 15.61 0.95
CA ARG A 399 -7.12 14.33 0.32
C ARG A 399 -6.05 13.92 -0.68
N PHE A 400 -5.82 12.62 -0.73
CA PHE A 400 -4.83 12.05 -1.63
C PHE A 400 -5.47 11.58 -2.94
N PRO A 401 -4.97 11.95 -4.14
CA PRO A 401 -5.69 11.69 -5.40
C PRO A 401 -5.97 10.22 -5.72
N TYR A 402 -5.17 9.30 -5.18
CA TYR A 402 -5.29 7.85 -5.43
C TYR A 402 -6.03 7.10 -4.32
N ASN A 403 -6.50 7.80 -3.28
CA ASN A 403 -7.09 7.20 -2.08
C ASN A 403 -8.30 6.33 -2.43
N MET A 404 -9.25 6.86 -3.20
CA MET A 404 -10.43 6.13 -3.65
C MET A 404 -10.10 4.90 -4.49
N THR A 405 -9.04 4.96 -5.30
CA THR A 405 -8.55 3.80 -6.07
C THR A 405 -7.99 2.73 -5.15
N MET A 406 -7.27 3.10 -4.08
CA MET A 406 -6.76 2.16 -3.09
C MET A 406 -7.90 1.52 -2.27
N ILE A 407 -8.91 2.30 -1.87
CA ILE A 407 -10.10 1.76 -1.18
C ILE A 407 -10.82 0.77 -2.11
N HIS A 408 -10.92 1.06 -3.41
CA HIS A 408 -11.46 0.14 -4.39
C HIS A 408 -10.66 -1.17 -4.47
N SER A 409 -9.32 -1.10 -4.53
CA SER A 409 -8.47 -2.30 -4.48
C SER A 409 -8.66 -3.11 -3.20
N LEU A 410 -8.87 -2.45 -2.05
CA LEU A 410 -9.18 -3.11 -0.77
C LEU A 410 -10.51 -3.86 -0.85
N PHE A 411 -11.54 -3.22 -1.41
CA PHE A 411 -12.87 -3.80 -1.52
C PHE A 411 -12.91 -5.01 -2.47
N LEU A 412 -12.09 -5.00 -3.52
CA LEU A 412 -11.89 -6.16 -4.40
C LEU A 412 -11.17 -7.32 -3.71
N PHE A 413 -10.38 -7.05 -2.67
CA PHE A 413 -9.66 -8.07 -1.92
C PHE A 413 -10.58 -8.80 -0.93
N ASP A 414 -11.32 -8.06 -0.10
CA ASP A 414 -12.32 -8.61 0.83
C ASP A 414 -13.44 -7.59 1.06
N ASN A 415 -14.53 -7.75 0.31
CA ASN A 415 -15.67 -6.83 0.37
C ASN A 415 -16.36 -6.83 1.75
N ARG A 416 -16.46 -7.97 2.42
CA ARG A 416 -17.20 -8.14 3.68
C ARG A 416 -16.44 -7.51 4.84
N SER A 417 -15.15 -7.81 4.97
CA SER A 417 -14.31 -7.24 6.04
C SER A 417 -14.15 -5.73 5.87
N VAL A 418 -13.90 -5.26 4.64
CA VAL A 418 -13.77 -3.83 4.35
C VAL A 418 -15.10 -3.10 4.58
N SER A 419 -16.23 -3.66 4.17
CA SER A 419 -17.58 -3.14 4.47
C SER A 419 -17.80 -2.95 5.96
N LYS A 420 -17.41 -3.95 6.79
CA LYS A 420 -17.52 -3.87 8.25
C LYS A 420 -16.69 -2.74 8.84
N VAL A 421 -15.45 -2.57 8.39
CA VAL A 421 -14.56 -1.51 8.88
C VAL A 421 -15.07 -0.13 8.47
N ILE A 422 -15.47 0.05 7.20
CA ILE A 422 -16.04 1.33 6.71
C ILE A 422 -17.29 1.69 7.50
N ALA A 423 -18.18 0.73 7.75
CA ALA A 423 -19.40 0.97 8.54
C ALA A 423 -19.05 1.44 9.95
N ARG A 424 -18.10 0.78 10.64
CA ARG A 424 -17.67 1.17 11.98
C ARG A 424 -17.09 2.58 12.04
N GLU A 425 -16.21 2.94 11.10
CA GLU A 425 -15.64 4.29 11.03
C GLU A 425 -16.69 5.36 10.72
N ILE A 426 -17.66 5.08 9.86
CA ILE A 426 -18.77 6.01 9.61
C ILE A 426 -19.59 6.21 10.88
N VAL A 427 -19.92 5.15 11.61
CA VAL A 427 -20.65 5.27 12.88
C VAL A 427 -19.90 6.15 13.88
N GLN A 428 -18.57 5.97 14.00
CA GLN A 428 -17.73 6.82 14.85
C GLN A 428 -17.78 8.30 14.42
N MET A 429 -17.72 8.56 13.11
CA MET A 429 -17.86 9.92 12.57
C MET A 429 -19.24 10.52 12.86
N LEU A 430 -20.32 9.75 12.68
CA LEU A 430 -21.70 10.18 12.96
C LEU A 430 -21.93 10.47 14.45
N ALA A 431 -21.26 9.73 15.34
CA ALA A 431 -21.30 9.98 16.79
C ALA A 431 -20.45 11.18 17.20
N ALA A 432 -19.38 11.52 16.47
CA ALA A 432 -18.46 12.57 16.87
C ALA A 432 -19.08 13.99 16.75
N LYS A 433 -19.69 14.33 15.61
CA LYS A 433 -20.33 15.64 15.36
C LYS A 433 -21.44 15.52 14.30
N GLU A 434 -22.52 16.28 14.47
CA GLU A 434 -23.65 16.28 13.54
C GLU A 434 -23.25 16.68 12.11
N GLU A 435 -22.31 17.62 11.94
CA GLU A 435 -21.79 18.05 10.63
C GLU A 435 -21.14 16.92 9.81
N TYR A 436 -20.61 15.87 10.48
CA TYR A 436 -20.01 14.73 9.82
C TYR A 436 -21.01 13.86 9.08
N LEU A 437 -22.32 14.01 9.33
CA LEU A 437 -23.36 13.37 8.52
C LEU A 437 -23.23 13.73 7.04
N ARG A 438 -23.11 15.03 6.72
CA ARG A 438 -22.98 15.51 5.35
C ARG A 438 -21.70 15.02 4.67
N ILE A 439 -20.61 14.98 5.43
CA ILE A 439 -19.30 14.50 4.96
C ILE A 439 -19.36 13.00 4.66
N SER A 440 -19.91 12.21 5.60
CA SER A 440 -20.05 10.76 5.47
C SER A 440 -20.94 10.38 4.29
N ARG A 441 -22.08 11.07 4.11
CA ARG A 441 -22.95 10.86 2.95
C ARG A 441 -22.21 11.12 1.65
N THR A 442 -21.50 12.25 1.57
CA THR A 442 -20.73 12.62 0.38
C THR A 442 -19.66 11.58 0.04
N PHE A 443 -18.92 11.12 1.05
CA PHE A 443 -17.95 10.05 0.91
C PHE A 443 -18.58 8.76 0.36
N LEU A 444 -19.68 8.28 0.99
CA LEU A 444 -20.29 7.02 0.57
C LEU A 444 -20.80 7.08 -0.87
N ARG A 445 -21.37 8.22 -1.32
CA ARG A 445 -21.79 8.38 -2.72
C ARG A 445 -20.60 8.24 -3.68
N GLU A 446 -19.49 8.88 -3.35
CA GLU A 446 -18.29 8.85 -4.18
C GLU A 446 -17.69 7.44 -4.21
N PHE A 447 -17.67 6.76 -3.07
CA PHE A 447 -17.20 5.39 -2.91
C PHE A 447 -18.03 4.37 -3.70
N VAL A 448 -19.35 4.38 -3.52
CA VAL A 448 -20.24 3.49 -4.27
C VAL A 448 -20.17 3.76 -5.77
N ARG A 449 -20.01 5.03 -6.17
CA ARG A 449 -19.81 5.41 -7.57
C ARG A 449 -18.47 4.90 -8.14
N SER A 450 -17.38 4.92 -7.37
CA SER A 450 -16.08 4.43 -7.84
C SER A 450 -16.05 2.90 -7.98
N LEU A 451 -16.86 2.16 -7.20
CA LEU A 451 -17.04 0.71 -7.30
C LEU A 451 -17.91 0.24 -8.48
N LEU A 452 -18.34 1.14 -9.37
CA LEU A 452 -19.29 0.84 -10.46
C LEU A 452 -20.62 0.21 -9.98
N ARG A 453 -20.95 0.34 -8.68
CA ARG A 453 -22.20 -0.11 -8.02
C ARG A 453 -22.57 -1.61 -8.15
N MET A 454 -21.80 -2.45 -8.81
CA MET A 454 -22.26 -3.79 -9.19
C MET A 454 -22.16 -4.85 -8.07
N ASP A 455 -21.28 -4.64 -7.08
CA ASP A 455 -20.96 -5.63 -6.03
C ASP A 455 -21.04 -5.08 -4.58
N PHE A 456 -21.65 -3.90 -4.38
CA PHE A 456 -21.83 -3.36 -3.02
C PHE A 456 -23.11 -3.92 -2.40
N ASP A 457 -22.96 -4.75 -1.36
CA ASP A 457 -24.07 -5.30 -0.59
C ASP A 457 -24.58 -4.26 0.42
N PHE A 458 -25.62 -3.51 0.02
CA PHE A 458 -26.22 -2.47 0.85
C PHE A 458 -26.87 -3.04 2.11
N SER A 459 -27.49 -4.22 2.03
CA SER A 459 -28.15 -4.84 3.17
C SER A 459 -27.14 -5.27 4.23
N LEU A 460 -26.08 -5.94 3.82
CA LEU A 460 -24.98 -6.32 4.71
C LEU A 460 -24.31 -5.09 5.33
N PHE A 461 -24.09 -4.03 4.54
CA PHE A 461 -23.54 -2.78 5.04
C PHE A 461 -24.44 -2.13 6.10
N THR A 462 -25.77 -2.14 5.92
CA THR A 462 -26.72 -1.69 6.93
C THR A 462 -26.62 -2.51 8.22
N SER A 463 -26.51 -3.84 8.11
CA SER A 463 -26.27 -4.68 9.29
C SER A 463 -24.96 -4.32 10.00
N HIS A 464 -23.88 -4.05 9.26
CA HIS A 464 -22.62 -3.64 9.85
C HIS A 464 -22.69 -2.27 10.54
N LEU A 465 -23.43 -1.30 9.98
CA LEU A 465 -23.66 0.01 10.61
C LEU A 465 -24.34 -0.15 11.98
N PHE A 466 -25.42 -0.92 12.05
CA PHE A 466 -26.12 -1.12 13.32
C PHE A 466 -25.34 -1.99 14.31
N SER A 467 -24.60 -2.99 13.84
CA SER A 467 -23.68 -3.77 14.67
C SER A 467 -22.62 -2.86 15.30
N ALA A 468 -22.00 -1.98 14.50
CA ALA A 468 -21.02 -1.03 15.01
C ALA A 468 -21.62 -0.02 16.00
N ALA A 469 -22.82 0.49 15.73
CA ALA A 469 -23.52 1.40 16.64
C ALA A 469 -23.81 0.76 18.00
N THR A 470 -24.12 -0.53 18.03
CA THR A 470 -24.48 -1.26 19.26
C THR A 470 -23.27 -1.84 20.00
N GLU A 471 -22.20 -2.19 19.29
CA GLU A 471 -20.95 -2.70 19.87
C GLU A 471 -20.07 -1.58 20.46
N ASP A 472 -19.96 -0.45 19.75
CA ASP A 472 -18.99 0.60 20.10
C ASP A 472 -19.59 1.68 21.03
N PHE A 473 -20.92 1.78 21.12
CA PHE A 473 -21.59 2.85 21.85
C PHE A 473 -22.66 2.34 22.83
N SER A 474 -22.70 2.94 24.02
CA SER A 474 -23.78 2.75 24.98
C SER A 474 -24.81 3.87 24.85
N THR A 475 -26.07 3.53 25.13
CA THR A 475 -27.23 4.43 25.03
C THR A 475 -27.10 5.70 25.90
N PHE A 476 -26.35 5.61 27.01
CA PHE A 476 -26.13 6.72 27.94
C PHE A 476 -24.98 7.66 27.55
N ALA A 477 -24.06 7.22 26.69
CA ALA A 477 -22.88 7.99 26.30
C ALA A 477 -23.00 8.63 24.91
N THR A 478 -24.02 8.27 24.14
CA THR A 478 -24.21 8.79 22.78
C THR A 478 -24.83 10.19 22.76
N PRO A 479 -24.37 11.09 21.89
CA PRO A 479 -25.02 12.39 21.70
C PRO A 479 -26.47 12.27 21.22
N ALA A 480 -27.34 13.21 21.62
CA ALA A 480 -28.77 13.18 21.27
C ALA A 480 -29.05 13.20 19.75
N PHE A 481 -28.15 13.80 18.95
CA PHE A 481 -28.27 13.83 17.49
C PHE A 481 -27.85 12.51 16.81
N PHE A 482 -27.16 11.61 17.51
CA PHE A 482 -26.53 10.43 16.91
C PHE A 482 -27.54 9.51 16.24
N PHE A 483 -28.64 9.17 16.92
CA PHE A 483 -29.68 8.31 16.36
C PHE A 483 -30.26 8.93 15.08
N LYS A 484 -30.60 10.21 15.10
CA LYS A 484 -31.09 10.92 13.91
C LYS A 484 -30.07 10.86 12.77
N SER A 485 -28.80 11.14 13.04
CA SER A 485 -27.72 11.08 12.05
C SER A 485 -27.53 9.69 11.48
N LEU A 486 -27.61 8.64 12.31
CA LEU A 486 -27.52 7.25 11.89
C LEU A 486 -28.65 6.88 10.91
N ILE A 487 -29.89 7.28 11.23
CA ILE A 487 -31.04 7.04 10.35
C ILE A 487 -30.96 7.89 9.08
N ASP A 488 -30.60 9.16 9.17
CA ASP A 488 -30.38 10.06 8.02
C ASP A 488 -29.31 9.55 7.05
N PHE A 489 -28.31 8.86 7.60
CA PHE A 489 -27.32 8.16 6.80
C PHE A 489 -27.92 6.90 6.15
N CYS A 490 -28.59 6.05 6.91
CA CYS A 490 -29.14 4.78 6.41
C CYS A 490 -30.17 4.94 5.28
N ILE A 491 -31.02 5.97 5.32
CA ILE A 491 -32.04 6.23 4.28
C ILE A 491 -31.43 6.63 2.92
N MET A 492 -30.12 6.88 2.84
CA MET A 492 -29.48 7.11 1.54
C MET A 492 -29.17 5.81 0.79
N LEU A 493 -29.07 4.69 1.50
CA LEU A 493 -28.55 3.43 0.96
C LEU A 493 -29.44 2.86 -0.16
N PRO A 494 -30.77 2.75 0.02
CA PRO A 494 -31.67 2.38 -1.08
C PRO A 494 -31.56 3.29 -2.30
N PHE A 495 -31.42 4.61 -2.13
CA PHE A 495 -31.21 5.51 -3.27
C PHE A 495 -29.91 5.25 -4.03
N LEU A 496 -28.84 4.87 -3.32
CA LEU A 496 -27.56 4.50 -3.94
C LEU A 496 -27.65 3.18 -4.70
N SER A 497 -28.47 2.24 -4.22
CA SER A 497 -28.67 0.93 -4.85
C SER A 497 -29.47 0.99 -6.15
N ILE A 498 -30.19 2.09 -6.43
CA ILE A 498 -30.88 2.30 -7.71
C ILE A 498 -29.85 2.63 -8.80
N THR A 499 -29.45 1.60 -9.53
CA THR A 499 -28.57 1.71 -10.70
C THR A 499 -29.35 2.17 -11.95
N PRO A 500 -28.66 2.58 -13.03
CA PRO A 500 -29.31 2.82 -14.32
C PRO A 500 -30.12 1.62 -14.81
N THR A 501 -29.63 0.40 -14.61
CA THR A 501 -30.32 -0.84 -15.00
C THR A 501 -31.59 -1.11 -14.20
N VAL A 502 -31.59 -0.83 -12.89
CA VAL A 502 -32.80 -0.90 -12.04
C VAL A 502 -33.83 0.14 -12.49
N ARG A 503 -33.37 1.36 -12.80
CA ARG A 503 -34.23 2.45 -13.27
C ARG A 503 -34.90 2.09 -14.61
N GLU A 504 -34.12 1.58 -15.55
CA GLU A 504 -34.58 1.13 -16.85
C GLU A 504 -35.59 -0.02 -16.72
N ALA A 505 -35.26 -1.04 -15.93
CA ALA A 505 -36.15 -2.18 -15.70
C ALA A 505 -37.49 -1.75 -15.06
N SER A 506 -37.46 -0.84 -14.07
CA SER A 506 -38.67 -0.30 -13.44
C SER A 506 -39.49 0.57 -14.41
N GLN A 507 -38.86 1.33 -15.30
CA GLN A 507 -39.57 2.09 -16.33
C GLN A 507 -40.28 1.17 -17.32
N HIS A 508 -39.62 0.10 -17.79
CA HIS A 508 -40.23 -0.90 -18.67
C HIS A 508 -41.39 -1.61 -17.99
N ARG A 509 -41.23 -1.98 -16.71
CA ARG A 509 -42.30 -2.59 -15.91
C ARG A 509 -43.58 -1.75 -15.86
N ARG A 510 -43.44 -0.42 -15.80
CA ARG A 510 -44.57 0.52 -15.69
C ARG A 510 -45.08 1.03 -17.04
N SER A 511 -44.40 0.69 -18.13
CA SER A 511 -44.83 1.07 -19.48
C SER A 511 -46.00 0.19 -19.92
N ALA A 512 -47.10 0.81 -20.35
CA ALA A 512 -48.28 0.10 -20.84
C ALA A 512 -47.98 -0.80 -22.07
N ASN A 513 -46.89 -0.53 -22.79
CA ASN A 513 -46.47 -1.26 -24.00
C ASN A 513 -45.13 -2.01 -23.81
N GLY A 514 -44.58 -2.05 -22.59
CA GLY A 514 -43.26 -2.62 -22.33
C GLY A 514 -43.31 -4.12 -22.05
N SER A 515 -42.60 -4.94 -22.82
CA SER A 515 -42.30 -6.32 -22.43
C SER A 515 -41.07 -6.36 -21.54
N LEU A 516 -41.18 -7.03 -20.39
CA LEU A 516 -40.06 -7.27 -19.48
C LEU A 516 -39.19 -8.40 -20.05
N THR A 517 -37.91 -8.12 -20.26
CA THR A 517 -36.93 -9.17 -20.57
C THR A 517 -36.57 -9.94 -19.30
N GLN A 518 -36.06 -11.17 -19.42
CA GLN A 518 -35.59 -11.93 -18.27
C GLN A 518 -34.53 -11.16 -17.46
N THR A 519 -33.63 -10.44 -18.14
CA THR A 519 -32.61 -9.60 -17.50
C THR A 519 -33.21 -8.46 -16.67
N HIS A 520 -34.30 -7.84 -17.13
CA HIS A 520 -35.03 -6.84 -16.33
C HIS A 520 -35.66 -7.47 -15.08
N VAL A 521 -36.25 -8.65 -15.21
CA VAL A 521 -36.84 -9.39 -14.09
C VAL A 521 -35.77 -9.75 -13.06
N ASP A 522 -34.65 -10.34 -13.48
CA ASP A 522 -33.54 -10.74 -12.59
C ASP A 522 -32.96 -9.52 -11.85
N THR A 523 -32.81 -8.40 -12.55
CA THR A 523 -32.32 -7.13 -11.98
C THR A 523 -33.26 -6.61 -10.89
N LEU A 524 -34.57 -6.59 -11.16
CA LEU A 524 -35.57 -6.13 -10.19
C LEU A 524 -35.70 -7.10 -9.01
N GLN A 525 -35.65 -8.42 -9.24
CA GLN A 525 -35.68 -9.42 -8.18
C GLN A 525 -34.51 -9.27 -7.21
N LYS A 526 -33.28 -9.12 -7.73
CA LYS A 526 -32.10 -8.88 -6.89
C LYS A 526 -32.26 -7.60 -6.07
N PHE A 527 -32.66 -6.50 -6.70
CA PHE A 527 -32.89 -5.22 -6.02
C PHE A 527 -33.98 -5.31 -4.94
N TYR A 528 -35.09 -6.02 -5.21
CA TYR A 528 -36.16 -6.20 -4.23
C TYR A 528 -35.75 -7.08 -3.06
N ALA A 529 -34.97 -8.14 -3.30
CA ALA A 529 -34.44 -8.98 -2.23
C ALA A 529 -33.54 -8.17 -1.28
N ASP A 530 -32.60 -7.40 -1.84
CA ASP A 530 -31.68 -6.57 -1.07
C ASP A 530 -32.43 -5.50 -0.26
N LEU A 531 -33.41 -4.84 -0.87
CA LEU A 531 -34.19 -3.78 -0.23
C LEU A 531 -35.17 -4.31 0.83
N ARG A 532 -35.75 -5.50 0.61
CA ARG A 532 -36.54 -6.20 1.63
C ARG A 532 -35.68 -6.50 2.86
N SER A 533 -34.48 -7.04 2.65
CA SER A 533 -33.53 -7.32 3.73
C SER A 533 -33.12 -6.03 4.47
N PHE A 534 -32.90 -4.92 3.75
CA PHE A 534 -32.69 -3.60 4.35
C PHE A 534 -33.84 -3.18 5.30
N PHE A 535 -35.11 -3.32 4.88
CA PHE A 535 -36.25 -2.96 5.73
C PHE A 535 -36.32 -3.83 6.99
N GLU A 536 -36.13 -5.15 6.85
CA GLU A 536 -36.14 -6.09 7.96
C GLU A 536 -35.03 -5.79 8.98
N ILE A 537 -33.82 -5.50 8.50
CA ILE A 537 -32.68 -5.12 9.37
C ILE A 537 -33.00 -3.85 10.17
N CYS A 538 -33.53 -2.81 9.51
CA CYS A 538 -33.81 -1.54 10.19
C CYS A 538 -34.92 -1.66 11.24
N VAL A 539 -36.02 -2.34 10.92
CA VAL A 539 -37.12 -2.52 11.89
C VAL A 539 -36.69 -3.42 13.06
N CYS A 540 -35.88 -4.46 12.79
CA CYS A 540 -35.28 -5.28 13.84
C CYS A 540 -34.40 -4.45 14.78
N PHE A 541 -33.60 -3.52 14.23
CA PHE A 541 -32.81 -2.57 15.02
C PHE A 541 -33.70 -1.67 15.89
N PHE A 542 -34.75 -1.07 15.32
CA PHE A 542 -35.69 -0.24 16.08
C PHE A 542 -36.33 -0.98 17.25
N ARG A 543 -36.77 -2.23 17.02
CA ARG A 543 -37.36 -3.06 18.08
C ARG A 543 -36.36 -3.42 19.17
N LYS A 544 -35.14 -3.83 18.82
CA LYS A 544 -34.16 -4.35 19.80
C LYS A 544 -33.35 -3.27 20.51
N HIS A 545 -33.21 -2.10 19.89
CA HIS A 545 -32.32 -1.04 20.33
C HIS A 545 -33.04 0.32 20.40
N TYR A 546 -34.32 0.30 20.79
CA TYR A 546 -35.14 1.51 20.92
C TYR A 546 -34.55 2.55 21.88
N GLU A 547 -33.77 2.11 22.87
CA GLU A 547 -33.10 2.93 23.87
C GLU A 547 -32.11 3.96 23.28
N PHE A 548 -31.67 3.79 22.03
CA PHE A 548 -30.85 4.80 21.35
C PHE A 548 -31.61 6.08 21.00
N CYS A 549 -32.94 6.05 21.01
CA CYS A 549 -33.78 7.22 20.73
C CYS A 549 -34.61 7.58 21.96
N THR A 550 -34.39 8.78 22.50
CA THR A 550 -35.14 9.30 23.66
C THR A 550 -36.38 10.10 23.25
N ASP A 551 -36.52 10.44 21.98
CA ASP A 551 -37.67 11.18 21.44
C ASP A 551 -38.63 10.23 20.72
N ASN A 552 -39.77 9.96 21.36
CA ASN A 552 -40.79 9.05 20.83
C ASN A 552 -41.29 9.48 19.44
N ARG A 553 -41.43 10.78 19.17
CA ARG A 553 -41.90 11.27 17.87
C ARG A 553 -40.85 11.02 16.80
N LEU A 554 -39.58 11.27 17.11
CA LEU A 554 -38.47 10.95 16.22
C LEU A 554 -38.37 9.45 15.94
N PHE A 555 -38.60 8.61 16.96
CA PHE A 555 -38.59 7.16 16.83
C PHE A 555 -39.67 6.67 15.85
N VAL A 556 -40.92 7.06 16.07
CA VAL A 556 -42.04 6.72 15.18
C VAL A 556 -41.78 7.27 13.77
N TYR A 557 -41.36 8.52 13.67
CA TYR A 557 -40.99 9.14 12.40
C TYR A 557 -39.91 8.36 11.63
N SER A 558 -38.98 7.72 12.33
CA SER A 558 -37.92 6.93 11.71
C SER A 558 -38.45 5.70 10.96
N TYR A 559 -39.59 5.12 11.37
CA TYR A 559 -40.28 4.09 10.59
C TYR A 559 -40.72 4.62 9.22
N TYR A 560 -41.41 5.78 9.18
CA TYR A 560 -41.86 6.38 7.92
C TYR A 560 -40.68 6.68 6.99
N ARG A 561 -39.57 7.16 7.56
CA ARG A 561 -38.36 7.47 6.78
C ARG A 561 -37.75 6.26 6.13
N VAL A 562 -37.42 5.25 6.93
CA VAL A 562 -36.72 4.04 6.48
C VAL A 562 -37.59 3.21 5.54
N LEU A 563 -38.90 3.19 5.76
CA LEU A 563 -39.85 2.45 4.94
C LEU A 563 -40.32 3.24 3.71
N TYR A 564 -39.83 4.46 3.51
CA TYR A 564 -40.21 5.34 2.40
C TYR A 564 -41.72 5.56 2.28
N LEU A 565 -42.36 5.74 3.42
CA LEU A 565 -43.76 6.09 3.50
C LEU A 565 -43.89 7.60 3.37
N ALA A 566 -44.88 8.07 2.61
CA ALA A 566 -45.20 9.49 2.61
C ALA A 566 -45.63 9.88 4.03
N PRO A 567 -45.01 10.90 4.67
CA PRO A 567 -45.52 11.40 5.92
C PRO A 567 -46.92 11.98 5.62
N ILE A 568 -47.96 11.26 6.01
CA ILE A 568 -49.25 11.89 6.22
C ILE A 568 -49.01 12.75 7.44
N PHE A 569 -48.76 14.05 7.22
CA PHE A 569 -48.63 15.00 8.32
C PHE A 569 -49.78 14.74 9.30
N PHE A 570 -49.41 14.43 10.55
CA PHE A 570 -50.31 14.28 11.69
C PHE A 570 -51.49 15.24 11.54
N GLY A 571 -52.69 14.66 11.52
CA GLY A 571 -53.80 15.14 10.71
C GLY A 571 -54.15 16.62 10.84
N TYR A 572 -54.03 17.36 9.74
CA TYR A 572 -54.83 18.54 9.40
C TYR A 572 -54.56 18.86 7.93
N LEU A 573 -55.21 18.16 6.99
CA LEU A 573 -55.47 18.59 5.60
C LEU A 573 -55.94 17.36 4.79
N LYS A 574 -57.13 16.83 5.13
CA LYS A 574 -57.82 15.82 4.32
C LYS A 574 -58.67 16.44 3.19
N GLU A 575 -58.70 17.77 3.09
CA GLU A 575 -59.49 18.50 2.10
C GLU A 575 -58.57 19.45 1.33
N PHE A 576 -58.20 19.11 0.08
CA PHE A 576 -57.77 19.98 -1.04
C PHE A 576 -56.85 19.18 -2.01
N TYR A 577 -57.45 18.36 -2.87
CA TYR A 577 -56.78 17.37 -3.74
C TYR A 577 -55.92 17.92 -4.90
N SER A 578 -55.49 19.18 -4.91
CA SER A 578 -54.65 19.75 -5.98
C SER A 578 -53.41 20.47 -5.46
N LEU A 579 -53.55 21.28 -4.40
CA LEU A 579 -52.42 21.93 -3.71
C LEU A 579 -51.63 20.93 -2.84
N VAL A 580 -52.30 19.90 -2.31
CA VAL A 580 -51.71 18.86 -1.46
C VAL A 580 -50.67 18.02 -2.20
N ALA A 581 -50.83 17.76 -3.50
CA ALA A 581 -49.83 17.00 -4.26
C ALA A 581 -48.51 17.77 -4.42
N TYR A 582 -48.57 19.09 -4.65
CA TYR A 582 -47.38 19.95 -4.76
C TYR A 582 -46.72 20.22 -3.40
N HIS A 583 -47.52 20.31 -2.34
CA HIS A 583 -47.02 20.39 -0.96
C HIS A 583 -46.37 19.09 -0.52
N ILE A 584 -46.99 17.93 -0.78
CA ILE A 584 -46.41 16.60 -0.56
C ILE A 584 -45.11 16.45 -1.38
N TRP A 585 -45.09 16.96 -2.61
CA TRP A 585 -43.90 16.97 -3.47
C TRP A 585 -42.72 17.75 -2.86
N MET A 586 -42.95 18.98 -2.40
CA MET A 586 -41.91 19.76 -1.69
C MET A 586 -41.48 19.08 -0.39
N ILE A 587 -42.45 18.60 0.40
CA ILE A 587 -42.19 17.94 1.69
C ILE A 587 -41.33 16.70 1.48
N GLN A 588 -41.63 15.82 0.53
CA GLN A 588 -40.86 14.59 0.28
C GLN A 588 -39.43 14.85 -0.20
N ALA A 589 -39.22 15.88 -1.03
CA ALA A 589 -37.88 16.26 -1.48
C ALA A 589 -37.04 16.83 -0.31
N GLU A 590 -37.59 17.75 0.48
CA GLU A 590 -36.93 18.26 1.70
C GLU A 590 -36.68 17.13 2.73
N TYR A 591 -37.59 16.17 2.81
CA TYR A 591 -37.56 15.05 3.76
C TYR A 591 -36.37 14.09 3.57
N TYR A 592 -35.98 13.84 2.32
CA TYR A 592 -34.91 12.90 1.97
C TYR A 592 -33.61 13.58 1.50
N ALA A 593 -33.69 14.83 1.02
CA ALA A 593 -32.55 15.55 0.46
C ALA A 593 -32.07 16.74 1.31
N SER A 594 -32.71 17.08 2.43
CA SER A 594 -32.36 18.26 3.25
C SER A 594 -30.91 18.36 3.69
N VAL A 595 -30.23 17.23 3.91
CA VAL A 595 -28.87 17.21 4.48
C VAL A 595 -27.82 17.77 3.50
N ASP A 596 -27.94 17.43 2.22
CA ASP A 596 -26.91 17.71 1.22
C ASP A 596 -27.44 17.93 -0.20
N GLN A 597 -28.75 18.14 -0.35
CA GLN A 597 -29.46 18.34 -1.61
C GLN A 597 -29.31 17.14 -2.56
N TRP A 598 -29.08 15.95 -2.01
CA TRP A 598 -29.03 14.70 -2.76
C TRP A 598 -29.95 13.64 -2.14
N PRO A 599 -30.72 12.88 -2.94
CA PRO A 599 -30.87 12.99 -4.40
C PRO A 599 -31.49 14.33 -4.85
N SER A 600 -31.40 14.64 -6.15
CA SER A 600 -32.06 15.83 -6.68
C SER A 600 -33.58 15.73 -6.49
N GLU A 601 -34.29 16.86 -6.34
CA GLU A 601 -35.75 16.86 -6.09
C GLU A 601 -36.52 16.04 -7.14
N GLY A 602 -36.09 16.11 -8.40
CA GLY A 602 -36.68 15.32 -9.49
C GLY A 602 -36.39 13.81 -9.39
N ASP A 603 -35.21 13.43 -8.88
CA ASP A 603 -34.84 12.02 -8.70
C ASP A 603 -35.54 11.38 -7.48
N VAL A 604 -35.75 12.14 -6.39
CA VAL A 604 -36.36 11.61 -5.15
C VAL A 604 -37.70 10.94 -5.45
N MET A 605 -38.57 11.60 -6.21
CA MET A 605 -39.87 11.04 -6.59
C MET A 605 -39.74 9.74 -7.37
N GLN A 606 -38.85 9.73 -8.37
CA GLN A 606 -38.63 8.54 -9.17
C GLN A 606 -38.12 7.38 -8.31
N TYR A 607 -37.18 7.65 -7.39
CA TYR A 607 -36.59 6.65 -6.53
C TYR A 607 -37.56 6.10 -5.49
N VAL A 608 -38.28 6.98 -4.78
CA VAL A 608 -39.32 6.58 -3.82
C VAL A 608 -40.39 5.74 -4.52
N ARG A 609 -40.75 6.10 -5.76
CA ARG A 609 -41.66 5.29 -6.57
C ARG A 609 -41.06 3.91 -6.82
N ILE A 610 -39.82 3.79 -7.30
CA ILE A 610 -39.15 2.49 -7.53
C ILE A 610 -39.11 1.64 -6.25
N ILE A 611 -38.76 2.25 -5.11
CA ILE A 611 -38.72 1.60 -3.79
C ILE A 611 -40.12 1.10 -3.38
N SER A 612 -41.18 1.83 -3.77
CA SER A 612 -42.56 1.44 -3.44
C SER A 612 -43.05 0.19 -4.16
N ASP A 613 -42.39 -0.25 -5.25
CA ASP A 613 -42.73 -1.50 -5.94
C ASP A 613 -42.21 -2.76 -5.20
N VAL A 614 -41.42 -2.59 -4.14
CA VAL A 614 -40.80 -3.70 -3.43
C VAL A 614 -41.85 -4.45 -2.61
N PRO A 615 -42.00 -5.77 -2.82
CA PRO A 615 -42.94 -6.58 -2.05
C PRO A 615 -42.64 -6.54 -0.55
N ILE A 616 -43.70 -6.62 0.24
CA ILE A 616 -43.63 -6.63 1.70
C ILE A 616 -43.48 -8.07 2.19
N SER A 617 -42.69 -8.26 3.22
CA SER A 617 -42.52 -9.56 3.87
C SER A 617 -43.41 -9.72 5.08
N GLU A 618 -43.85 -10.95 5.31
CA GLU A 618 -44.52 -11.33 6.57
C GLU A 618 -43.63 -10.99 7.77
N GLN A 619 -42.34 -11.34 7.70
CA GLN A 619 -41.37 -11.04 8.76
C GLN A 619 -41.30 -9.55 9.11
N LEU A 620 -41.34 -8.66 8.12
CA LEU A 620 -41.33 -7.21 8.34
C LEU A 620 -42.59 -6.78 9.11
N LEU A 621 -43.77 -7.23 8.67
CA LEU A 621 -45.04 -6.91 9.33
C LEU A 621 -45.08 -7.43 10.76
N CYS A 622 -44.70 -8.69 10.99
CA CYS A 622 -44.62 -9.29 12.32
C CYS A 622 -43.68 -8.51 13.24
N THR A 623 -42.52 -8.07 12.73
CA THR A 623 -41.56 -7.32 13.57
C THR A 623 -42.10 -5.94 13.98
N ILE A 624 -42.87 -5.27 13.12
CA ILE A 624 -43.54 -3.99 13.44
C ILE A 624 -44.65 -4.21 14.47
N LEU A 625 -45.48 -5.25 14.29
CA LEU A 625 -46.53 -5.61 15.24
C LEU A 625 -45.97 -5.98 16.61
N ASP A 626 -44.89 -6.77 16.64
CA ASP A 626 -44.19 -7.12 17.88
C ASP A 626 -43.67 -5.87 18.59
N ALA A 627 -43.17 -4.89 17.85
CA ALA A 627 -42.69 -3.62 18.41
C ALA A 627 -43.83 -2.83 19.06
N GLY A 628 -44.99 -2.69 18.40
CA GLY A 628 -46.16 -2.00 18.97
C GLY A 628 -46.89 -2.76 20.08
N SER A 629 -46.61 -4.06 20.22
CA SER A 629 -47.15 -4.89 21.30
C SER A 629 -46.32 -4.81 22.58
N ASP A 630 -45.07 -4.36 22.48
CA ASP A 630 -44.15 -4.21 23.60
C ASP A 630 -44.26 -2.80 24.22
N PRO A 631 -44.72 -2.67 25.48
CA PRO A 631 -44.91 -1.37 26.12
C PRO A 631 -43.61 -0.59 26.37
N LEU A 632 -42.44 -1.23 26.23
CA LEU A 632 -41.14 -0.57 26.37
C LEU A 632 -40.70 0.16 25.10
N VAL A 633 -41.19 -0.27 23.93
CA VAL A 633 -40.82 0.34 22.65
C VAL A 633 -41.64 1.62 22.45
N PRO A 634 -41.02 2.75 22.08
CA PRO A 634 -41.69 4.05 21.99
C PRO A 634 -42.50 4.22 20.69
N ILE A 635 -43.38 3.26 20.40
CA ILE A 635 -44.41 3.31 19.34
C ILE A 635 -45.72 2.80 19.92
N ASP A 636 -46.78 3.61 19.85
CA ASP A 636 -48.08 3.20 20.38
C ASP A 636 -48.86 2.33 19.38
N ALA A 637 -49.98 1.76 19.83
CA ALA A 637 -50.81 0.90 18.99
C ALA A 637 -51.41 1.64 17.79
N ALA A 638 -51.72 2.94 17.92
CA ALA A 638 -52.31 3.73 16.84
C ALA A 638 -51.28 4.01 15.74
N ASP A 639 -50.08 4.44 16.12
CA ASP A 639 -48.94 4.65 15.22
C ASP A 639 -48.51 3.34 14.55
N THR A 640 -48.50 2.23 15.29
CA THR A 640 -48.19 0.89 14.75
C THR A 640 -49.19 0.49 13.66
N VAL A 641 -50.49 0.67 13.92
CA VAL A 641 -51.54 0.38 12.94
C VAL A 641 -51.42 1.30 11.73
N ASP A 642 -51.12 2.60 11.90
CA ASP A 642 -50.96 3.53 10.78
C ASP A 642 -49.76 3.16 9.89
N VAL A 643 -48.62 2.77 10.47
CA VAL A 643 -47.45 2.29 9.70
C VAL A 643 -47.82 1.06 8.88
N ILE A 644 -48.54 0.10 9.48
CA ILE A 644 -48.99 -1.13 8.80
C ILE A 644 -50.02 -0.83 7.72
N GLU A 645 -50.95 0.09 7.96
CA GLU A 645 -51.95 0.49 6.97
C GLU A 645 -51.25 1.11 5.74
N ASN A 646 -50.30 2.02 5.95
CA ASN A 646 -49.53 2.64 4.87
C ASN A 646 -48.70 1.61 4.09
N LEU A 647 -48.08 0.65 4.78
CA LEU A 647 -47.38 -0.48 4.14
C LEU A 647 -48.35 -1.34 3.32
N THR A 648 -49.49 -1.73 3.89
CA THR A 648 -50.48 -2.56 3.20
C THR A 648 -51.06 -1.85 1.97
N ARG A 649 -51.32 -0.55 2.08
CA ARG A 649 -51.75 0.30 0.95
C ARG A 649 -50.67 0.34 -0.14
N ARG A 650 -49.39 0.44 0.23
CA ARG A 650 -48.27 0.37 -0.72
C ARG A 650 -48.23 -0.98 -1.44
N ALA A 651 -48.40 -2.09 -0.71
CA ALA A 651 -48.42 -3.43 -1.29
C ALA A 651 -49.61 -3.63 -2.24
N LEU A 652 -50.80 -3.14 -1.89
CA LEU A 652 -52.00 -3.21 -2.74
C LEU A 652 -51.80 -2.49 -4.09
N LEU A 653 -51.02 -1.41 -4.09
CA LEU A 653 -50.71 -0.63 -5.29
C LEU A 653 -49.57 -1.25 -6.13
N SER A 654 -48.88 -2.27 -5.61
CA SER A 654 -47.79 -2.98 -6.30
C SER A 654 -48.31 -4.23 -7.02
N SER A 655 -48.00 -4.38 -8.31
CA SER A 655 -48.30 -5.62 -9.06
C SER A 655 -47.26 -6.72 -8.80
N THR A 656 -47.51 -7.96 -9.18
CA THR A 656 -46.48 -9.02 -9.17
C THR A 656 -45.53 -8.86 -10.37
N LEU A 657 -44.26 -9.24 -10.20
CA LEU A 657 -43.25 -9.18 -11.27
C LEU A 657 -43.58 -10.11 -12.45
N THR A 658 -44.44 -11.11 -12.23
CA THR A 658 -44.85 -12.12 -13.21
C THR A 658 -46.16 -11.79 -13.93
N GLY A 659 -46.66 -10.56 -13.82
CA GLY A 659 -48.00 -10.16 -14.22
C GLY A 659 -48.81 -9.77 -13.00
#